data_AF-A0A6C1QMS0-F1
#
_entry.id   AF-A0A6C1QMS0-F1
#
_cell.length_a   1.000
_cell.length_b   1.000
_cell.length_c   1.000
_cell.angle_alpha   90.00
_cell.angle_beta   90.00
_cell.angle_gamma   90.00
#
_symmetry.space_group_name_H-M   'P 1'
#
loop_
_entity.id
_entity.type
_entity.pdbx_description
1 polymer ?
#
loop_
_entity_poly.entity_id
_entity_poly.type
_entity_poly.pdbx_seq_one_letter_code
_entity_poly.pdbx_strand_id
1 'polypeptide(L)'
;MRPSDFITVTVVSATPISVPSTSLPSSFVITISRSCSALHTASGTCAESDSAHARNTKTLPIFRMIEPPVLRPHSEKIVPEARQTMLPAEAEMSDRAKYTSFRASAPHMDGRMMEAMVTAHDRLLRILVGITLFCFVLPLGAERHAVSSRAALGTSRYSFSVSPSLDIPIAGDRDLFGVGGGATARATMRLAEMPMVYPLAEIGYRFATVEADTGLHAVSAGVGSALRFYLQPRFAAVGSLSGGYELAFLQPTIFSDETESGGSGYVDAFAGVTYEISPRIGVTGGLSYRNRLGLSQAISVGAQLSYHLPSRVRRPVDILEVTVPTIYPSLHQHYGIEPPGTVRIRNAERFPITELDIAFLIPGAGGEATPFRVPGTLAPGELVVLPLPLVLGESALLNAESQQVIAQLRISFTLYGDRETVEGNVPVTLAIGNAIVWDDDRKAAAFVTHRSPALMHFASGAVAHSSGTEYGAVHLNMRTAMALYAAIVNHGVVYSRDPDSPFTEALREQLVEDHIRFPVQTLQSRAGDCDDLSVLYTAMLEAVGVPAAFVTVPGHIFAAFSLGIPMNEASRFFTTAGDIIEYDGEAWVPVEITDLSGGFLRAWSSGAAQWRQYSAEGSAGFIRVRDAWQLFPPAADVVSTTAVIEAPRAVRDHYLSEMRLLVSREMEPRAQVLRERLSRSPRDVVTRNRLAVLYARYGLIDQAERQLREALRSGFHTDAAVNLANVLYLQGRHAEAAESYRTVLREEPSHGPALLGLSRSLFAQGSPTEGGSYYARLQSEDPALAAQFAYLAAAETATARASNHRDEVMVWCDEE
;
A
#
# COMPACT_ATOMS: atom_id res chain seq x y z
N MET A 1 -23.83 23.56 -20.35
CA MET A 1 -23.25 22.65 -21.37
C MET A 1 -22.98 21.30 -20.70
N ARG A 2 -22.97 20.19 -21.46
CA ARG A 2 -22.88 18.83 -20.89
C ARG A 2 -21.44 18.49 -20.42
N PRO A 3 -21.28 17.61 -19.42
CA PRO A 3 -19.98 17.11 -18.97
C PRO A 3 -19.58 15.86 -19.77
N SER A 4 -18.88 16.02 -20.89
CA SER A 4 -18.32 14.91 -21.66
C SER A 4 -17.26 15.42 -22.64
N ASP A 5 -16.03 15.63 -22.15
CA ASP A 5 -14.79 15.75 -22.94
C ASP A 5 -13.59 15.85 -21.98
N PHE A 6 -13.16 14.72 -21.43
CA PHE A 6 -11.84 14.58 -20.78
C PHE A 6 -11.04 13.51 -21.53
N ILE A 7 -9.83 13.87 -21.94
CA ILE A 7 -8.89 12.97 -22.63
C ILE A 7 -8.02 12.31 -21.57
N THR A 8 -8.19 11.00 -21.36
CA THR A 8 -7.27 10.22 -20.53
C THR A 8 -5.96 10.00 -21.26
N VAL A 9 -4.83 10.37 -20.65
CA VAL A 9 -3.48 10.13 -21.18
C VAL A 9 -2.81 9.06 -20.34
N THR A 10 -2.61 7.87 -20.90
CA THR A 10 -1.92 6.76 -20.23
C THR A 10 -0.46 6.71 -20.68
N VAL A 11 0.48 6.87 -19.74
CA VAL A 11 1.91 6.68 -19.99
C VAL A 11 2.29 5.24 -19.66
N VAL A 12 2.64 4.45 -20.66
CA VAL A 12 3.07 3.05 -20.48
C VAL A 12 4.60 3.00 -20.36
N SER A 13 5.08 2.73 -19.14
CA SER A 13 6.43 2.33 -18.71
C SER A 13 7.68 2.95 -19.38
N ALA A 14 8.59 3.47 -18.57
CA ALA A 14 9.97 3.75 -18.97
C ALA A 14 10.94 2.80 -18.26
N THR A 15 11.61 1.93 -19.01
CA THR A 15 12.73 1.10 -18.51
C THR A 15 14.08 1.77 -18.83
N PRO A 16 15.04 1.82 -17.89
CA PRO A 16 16.32 2.47 -18.11
C PRO A 16 17.27 1.55 -18.90
N ILE A 17 17.84 2.06 -19.99
CA ILE A 17 18.99 1.43 -20.68
C ILE A 17 20.26 2.13 -20.21
N SER A 18 21.25 1.35 -19.79
CA SER A 18 22.53 1.82 -19.26
C SER A 18 23.58 2.06 -20.35
N VAL A 19 24.02 3.32 -20.52
CA VAL A 19 25.21 3.70 -21.32
C VAL A 19 25.91 4.88 -20.62
N PRO A 20 27.26 4.93 -20.53
CA PRO A 20 27.95 5.96 -19.74
C PRO A 20 28.26 7.27 -20.49
N SER A 21 28.45 8.33 -19.69
CA SER A 21 29.14 9.61 -19.97
C SER A 21 28.45 10.70 -20.82
N THR A 22 28.28 11.86 -20.17
CA THR A 22 28.36 13.23 -20.72
C THR A 22 27.57 13.59 -21.99
N SER A 23 26.24 13.67 -21.90
CA SER A 23 25.44 14.80 -22.42
C SER A 23 23.97 14.66 -22.02
N LEU A 24 23.26 15.78 -21.85
CA LEU A 24 21.81 15.80 -21.57
C LEU A 24 21.02 15.63 -22.87
N PRO A 25 20.18 14.59 -23.04
CA PRO A 25 19.31 14.48 -24.20
C PRO A 25 18.04 15.31 -24.01
N SER A 26 17.77 16.21 -24.96
CA SER A 26 16.56 17.02 -25.02
C SER A 26 15.62 16.55 -26.15
N SER A 27 14.85 15.48 -25.91
CA SER A 27 13.60 15.13 -26.62
C SER A 27 12.99 13.83 -26.08
N PHE A 28 11.66 13.78 -25.95
CA PHE A 28 10.88 12.55 -25.81
C PHE A 28 9.89 12.46 -26.98
N VAL A 29 9.67 11.24 -27.50
CA VAL A 29 8.62 10.96 -28.50
C VAL A 29 7.46 10.27 -27.79
N ILE A 30 6.25 10.82 -27.92
CA ILE A 30 5.03 10.25 -27.33
C ILE A 30 4.18 9.67 -28.46
N THR A 31 3.88 8.37 -28.38
CA THR A 31 2.90 7.71 -29.24
C THR A 31 1.55 7.69 -28.53
N ILE A 32 0.52 8.27 -29.15
CA ILE A 32 -0.84 8.33 -28.59
C ILE A 32 -1.72 7.33 -29.34
N SER A 33 -2.30 6.36 -28.64
CA SER A 33 -3.42 5.54 -29.15
C SER A 33 -4.75 6.01 -28.55
N ARG A 34 -5.84 5.88 -29.32
CA ARG A 34 -7.21 6.09 -28.85
C ARG A 34 -7.89 4.74 -28.70
N SER A 35 -8.38 4.42 -27.50
CA SER A 35 -9.42 3.41 -27.31
C SER A 35 -10.78 4.10 -27.18
N CYS A 36 -11.80 3.57 -27.88
CA CYS A 36 -13.14 4.11 -27.88
C CYS A 36 -14.09 3.05 -27.34
N SER A 37 -14.60 3.20 -26.12
CA SER A 37 -15.64 2.34 -25.55
C SER A 37 -17.02 2.87 -25.95
N ALA A 38 -17.69 2.16 -26.85
CA ALA A 38 -19.07 2.46 -27.23
C ALA A 38 -20.05 1.69 -26.32
N LEU A 39 -20.99 2.40 -25.70
CA LEU A 39 -22.17 1.77 -25.09
C LEU A 39 -23.16 1.37 -26.20
N HIS A 40 -23.56 0.10 -26.21
CA HIS A 40 -24.58 -0.40 -27.13
C HIS A 40 -25.99 0.06 -26.74
N THR A 41 -26.68 0.71 -27.68
CA THR A 41 -28.11 0.51 -27.91
C THR A 41 -28.32 0.17 -29.40
N ALA A 42 -29.42 -0.49 -29.73
CA ALA A 42 -29.53 -1.32 -30.94
C ALA A 42 -29.98 -0.58 -32.23
N SER A 43 -29.81 -1.29 -33.35
CA SER A 43 -30.27 -1.02 -34.74
C SER A 43 -29.44 -0.07 -35.60
N GLY A 44 -29.21 -0.45 -36.88
CA GLY A 44 -28.64 0.40 -37.93
C GLY A 44 -27.46 -0.20 -38.70
N THR A 45 -27.70 -0.62 -39.94
CA THR A 45 -26.74 -1.20 -40.90
C THR A 45 -25.70 -0.21 -41.48
N CYS A 46 -24.48 -0.72 -41.73
CA CYS A 46 -23.57 -0.47 -42.86
C CYS A 46 -23.25 0.97 -43.35
N ALA A 47 -21.95 1.33 -43.39
CA ALA A 47 -21.20 1.66 -44.63
C ALA A 47 -19.74 2.11 -44.33
N GLU A 48 -18.83 1.86 -45.28
CA GLU A 48 -17.42 2.32 -45.28
C GLU A 48 -17.28 3.72 -45.92
N SER A 49 -16.25 4.51 -45.53
CA SER A 49 -15.44 5.31 -46.48
C SER A 49 -14.32 6.15 -45.85
N ASP A 50 -13.13 5.96 -46.40
CA ASP A 50 -11.90 6.78 -46.53
C ASP A 50 -11.71 8.21 -45.93
N SER A 51 -10.51 8.36 -45.36
CA SER A 51 -9.51 9.47 -45.45
C SER A 51 -9.92 10.93 -45.73
N ALA A 52 -9.38 11.88 -44.93
CA ALA A 52 -8.44 12.93 -45.42
C ALA A 52 -7.92 13.91 -44.34
N HIS A 53 -6.68 14.35 -44.57
CA HIS A 53 -5.92 15.46 -43.96
C HIS A 53 -6.68 16.72 -43.49
N ALA A 54 -6.24 17.34 -42.37
CA ALA A 54 -5.74 18.74 -42.37
C ALA A 54 -5.06 19.19 -41.05
N ARG A 55 -3.87 19.76 -41.24
CA ARG A 55 -2.95 20.41 -40.31
C ARG A 55 -3.51 21.72 -39.70
N ASN A 56 -3.14 22.04 -38.46
CA ASN A 56 -2.77 23.42 -38.09
C ASN A 56 -2.06 23.50 -36.71
N THR A 57 -0.74 23.72 -36.73
CA THR A 57 0.05 24.15 -35.57
C THR A 57 0.48 25.60 -35.78
N LYS A 58 0.27 26.47 -34.78
CA LYS A 58 0.78 27.85 -34.77
C LYS A 58 1.87 28.00 -33.72
N THR A 59 3.07 28.33 -34.19
CA THR A 59 4.23 28.69 -33.36
C THR A 59 4.25 30.21 -33.11
N LEU A 60 4.70 30.65 -31.94
CA LEU A 60 4.97 32.06 -31.62
C LEU A 60 6.44 32.25 -31.21
N PRO A 61 7.06 33.41 -31.49
CA PRO A 61 8.52 33.56 -31.48
C PRO A 61 9.13 33.94 -30.12
N ILE A 62 10.42 33.61 -29.98
CA ILE A 62 11.27 33.90 -28.82
C ILE A 62 11.89 35.30 -28.96
N PHE A 63 11.86 36.11 -27.89
CA PHE A 63 12.55 37.40 -27.83
C PHE A 63 13.99 37.29 -27.28
N ARG A 64 14.88 38.14 -27.81
CA ARG A 64 16.33 38.13 -27.59
C ARG A 64 16.72 39.18 -26.53
N MET A 65 17.63 38.86 -25.62
CA MET A 65 18.17 39.83 -24.65
C MET A 65 19.17 40.81 -25.29
N ILE A 66 19.30 42.00 -24.71
CA ILE A 66 20.25 43.06 -25.11
C ILE A 66 21.13 43.41 -23.90
N GLU A 67 22.43 43.59 -24.13
CA GLU A 67 23.46 43.86 -23.11
C GLU A 67 23.61 45.36 -22.76
N PRO A 68 24.15 45.72 -21.57
CA PRO A 68 24.43 47.10 -21.18
C PRO A 68 25.86 47.58 -21.57
N PRO A 69 26.08 48.89 -21.80
CA PRO A 69 27.41 49.42 -22.16
C PRO A 69 28.29 49.77 -20.94
N VAL A 70 29.61 49.69 -21.17
CA VAL A 70 30.68 49.98 -20.19
C VAL A 70 31.26 51.39 -20.39
N LEU A 71 31.61 52.08 -19.31
CA LEU A 71 32.32 53.38 -19.31
C LEU A 71 33.80 53.24 -18.90
N ARG A 72 34.67 54.10 -19.45
CA ARG A 72 36.07 54.31 -19.01
C ARG A 72 36.35 55.82 -18.81
N PRO A 73 37.28 56.21 -17.92
CA PRO A 73 37.53 57.62 -17.56
C PRO A 73 38.84 58.19 -18.14
N HIS A 74 38.94 59.53 -18.21
CA HIS A 74 40.13 60.40 -18.30
C HIS A 74 39.60 61.87 -18.28
N SER A 75 40.24 62.96 -17.83
CA SER A 75 41.28 63.31 -16.86
C SER A 75 41.54 64.83 -17.05
N GLU A 76 41.63 65.60 -15.95
CA GLU A 76 42.00 67.03 -15.75
C GLU A 76 42.45 67.96 -16.91
N LYS A 77 42.11 69.27 -16.81
CA LYS A 77 43.09 70.38 -16.54
C LYS A 77 42.52 71.83 -16.51
N ILE A 78 42.96 72.58 -15.48
CA ILE A 78 43.45 74.01 -15.48
C ILE A 78 42.46 75.20 -15.59
N VAL A 79 42.80 76.26 -14.85
CA VAL A 79 42.13 77.54 -14.49
C VAL A 79 43.27 78.58 -14.34
N PRO A 80 43.19 79.91 -14.69
CA PRO A 80 42.35 80.90 -14.00
C PRO A 80 42.01 82.25 -14.74
N GLU A 81 41.61 83.27 -13.95
CA GLU A 81 41.76 84.74 -14.16
C GLU A 81 40.84 85.48 -15.18
N ALA A 82 40.44 86.77 -15.01
CA ALA A 82 40.73 87.78 -13.96
C ALA A 82 39.63 88.87 -13.74
N ARG A 83 39.60 89.43 -12.52
CA ARG A 83 39.55 90.86 -12.10
C ARG A 83 38.49 91.90 -12.56
N GLN A 84 38.07 92.69 -11.55
CA GLN A 84 38.12 94.18 -11.41
C GLN A 84 36.82 95.06 -11.40
N THR A 85 36.56 95.64 -10.20
CA THR A 85 36.17 97.04 -9.88
C THR A 85 34.75 97.56 -10.21
N MET A 86 34.13 98.54 -9.50
CA MET A 86 34.63 99.59 -8.57
C MET A 86 33.57 100.06 -7.51
N LEU A 87 33.99 100.94 -6.58
CA LEU A 87 33.30 101.57 -5.40
C LEU A 87 32.59 102.93 -5.75
N PRO A 88 32.16 103.83 -4.82
CA PRO A 88 31.41 103.76 -3.53
C PRO A 88 30.28 104.86 -3.38
N ALA A 89 29.59 104.92 -2.23
CA ALA A 89 29.15 106.12 -1.43
C ALA A 89 27.99 105.71 -0.47
N GLU A 90 28.13 105.67 0.86
CA GLU A 90 28.22 106.75 1.86
C GLU A 90 26.95 107.58 2.12
N ALA A 91 26.32 107.36 3.29
CA ALA A 91 25.61 108.37 4.10
C ALA A 91 25.34 107.82 5.52
N GLU A 92 26.01 108.37 6.55
CA GLU A 92 25.65 108.17 7.96
C GLU A 92 24.51 109.13 8.36
N MET A 93 23.58 108.70 9.24
CA MET A 93 23.43 109.35 10.57
C MET A 93 22.35 108.73 11.48
N SER A 94 22.81 108.41 12.70
CA SER A 94 22.21 108.68 14.02
C SER A 94 20.93 108.00 14.56
N ASP A 95 21.11 107.56 15.81
CA ASP A 95 20.19 107.46 16.95
C ASP A 95 19.10 106.38 17.09
N ARG A 96 19.52 105.34 17.83
CA ARG A 96 19.00 105.06 19.19
C ARG A 96 17.47 105.14 19.38
N ALA A 97 16.76 104.12 18.92
CA ALA A 97 15.46 103.77 19.48
C ALA A 97 15.25 102.24 19.61
N LYS A 98 15.36 101.78 20.87
CA LYS A 98 14.54 100.72 21.49
C LYS A 98 14.67 99.27 20.98
N TYR A 99 15.24 98.44 21.86
CA TYR A 99 14.88 97.05 22.14
C TYR A 99 13.61 96.51 21.45
N THR A 100 13.76 95.50 20.57
CA THR A 100 13.11 94.16 20.56
C THR A 100 13.10 93.55 19.16
N SER A 101 14.03 92.63 18.88
CA SER A 101 13.84 91.46 18.00
C SER A 101 15.14 90.64 17.92
N PHE A 102 15.10 89.37 18.32
CA PHE A 102 16.21 88.43 18.13
C PHE A 102 16.10 87.80 16.73
N ARG A 103 17.10 88.05 15.86
CA ARG A 103 17.24 87.35 14.57
C ARG A 103 18.69 87.43 14.06
N ALA A 104 19.38 86.29 14.10
CA ALA A 104 20.70 86.04 13.50
C ALA A 104 20.95 84.51 13.54
N SER A 105 21.70 83.85 12.66
CA SER A 105 22.21 84.20 11.33
C SER A 105 22.88 82.93 10.75
N ALA A 106 22.63 82.55 9.48
CA ALA A 106 23.24 81.36 8.87
C ALA A 106 24.38 81.72 7.88
N PRO A 107 25.46 80.93 7.78
CA PRO A 107 26.49 81.08 6.76
C PRO A 107 26.08 80.49 5.40
N HIS A 108 26.80 80.89 4.34
CA HIS A 108 26.42 80.69 2.94
C HIS A 108 26.96 79.37 2.36
N MET A 109 26.12 78.55 1.70
CA MET A 109 26.53 77.40 0.87
C MET A 109 26.10 77.56 -0.60
N ASP A 110 26.89 76.98 -1.51
CA ASP A 110 26.84 77.24 -2.95
C ASP A 110 25.62 76.61 -3.66
N GLY A 111 24.86 77.44 -4.39
CA GLY A 111 23.53 77.12 -4.92
C GLY A 111 23.50 75.96 -5.93
N ARG A 112 24.60 75.70 -6.64
CA ARG A 112 24.63 74.60 -7.64
C ARG A 112 24.68 73.21 -7.01
N MET A 113 25.23 73.09 -5.81
CA MET A 113 25.21 71.81 -5.07
C MET A 113 23.82 71.53 -4.51
N MET A 114 23.10 72.60 -4.14
CA MET A 114 21.73 72.55 -3.63
C MET A 114 20.72 72.12 -4.71
N GLU A 115 20.80 72.64 -5.94
CA GLU A 115 19.99 72.13 -7.07
C GLU A 115 20.25 70.65 -7.38
N ALA A 116 21.52 70.20 -7.35
CA ALA A 116 21.88 68.81 -7.59
C ALA A 116 21.35 67.87 -6.49
N MET A 117 21.46 68.26 -5.22
CA MET A 117 20.90 67.50 -4.09
C MET A 117 19.37 67.47 -4.11
N VAL A 118 18.69 68.59 -4.41
CA VAL A 118 17.22 68.64 -4.52
C VAL A 118 16.73 67.75 -5.68
N THR A 119 17.42 67.76 -6.82
CA THR A 119 17.07 66.90 -7.96
C THR A 119 17.32 65.41 -7.68
N ALA A 120 18.36 65.07 -6.91
CA ALA A 120 18.61 63.71 -6.46
C ALA A 120 17.60 63.26 -5.38
N HIS A 121 17.23 64.16 -4.47
CA HIS A 121 16.23 63.95 -3.42
C HIS A 121 14.84 63.68 -4.00
N ASP A 122 14.38 64.51 -4.95
CA ASP A 122 13.12 64.32 -5.66
C ASP A 122 13.11 63.01 -6.47
N ARG A 123 14.23 62.62 -7.09
CA ARG A 123 14.38 61.29 -7.70
C ARG A 123 14.27 60.16 -6.67
N LEU A 124 14.92 60.26 -5.51
CA LEU A 124 14.95 59.19 -4.51
C LEU A 124 13.60 59.08 -3.78
N LEU A 125 12.91 60.19 -3.55
CA LEU A 125 11.54 60.24 -3.08
C LEU A 125 10.57 59.64 -4.10
N ARG A 126 10.70 59.97 -5.39
CA ARG A 126 9.93 59.33 -6.49
C ARG A 126 10.26 57.85 -6.66
N ILE A 127 11.47 57.40 -6.33
CA ILE A 127 11.83 55.97 -6.32
C ILE A 127 11.21 55.26 -5.11
N LEU A 128 11.26 55.84 -3.91
CA LEU A 128 10.61 55.27 -2.72
C LEU A 128 9.10 55.25 -2.85
N VAL A 129 8.48 56.41 -3.12
CA VAL A 129 7.05 56.53 -3.43
C VAL A 129 6.69 55.67 -4.64
N GLY A 130 7.58 55.54 -5.63
CA GLY A 130 7.41 54.69 -6.81
C GLY A 130 7.46 53.20 -6.50
N ILE A 131 8.33 52.74 -5.60
CA ILE A 131 8.40 51.35 -5.12
C ILE A 131 7.18 51.05 -4.25
N THR A 132 6.78 51.98 -3.37
CA THR A 132 5.53 51.87 -2.62
C THR A 132 4.33 51.81 -3.57
N LEU A 133 4.20 52.73 -4.53
CA LEU A 133 3.13 52.70 -5.54
C LEU A 133 3.20 51.44 -6.40
N PHE A 134 4.38 50.94 -6.76
CA PHE A 134 4.55 49.70 -7.51
C PHE A 134 3.98 48.50 -6.73
N CYS A 135 4.23 48.43 -5.41
CA CYS A 135 3.58 47.49 -4.51
C CYS A 135 2.05 47.71 -4.36
N PHE A 136 1.55 48.93 -4.54
CA PHE A 136 0.10 49.25 -4.55
C PHE A 136 -0.57 49.04 -5.93
N VAL A 137 0.17 49.04 -7.04
CA VAL A 137 -0.35 48.99 -8.43
C VAL A 137 -0.21 47.59 -9.07
N LEU A 138 0.79 46.80 -8.66
CA LEU A 138 0.92 45.38 -9.01
C LEU A 138 -0.37 44.53 -8.83
N PRO A 139 -1.27 44.76 -7.85
CA PRO A 139 -2.45 43.92 -7.67
C PRO A 139 -3.42 43.90 -8.86
N LEU A 140 -3.47 44.97 -9.66
CA LEU A 140 -4.45 45.11 -10.75
C LEU A 140 -4.12 44.30 -12.02
N GLY A 141 -2.91 43.70 -12.10
CA GLY A 141 -2.50 42.86 -13.22
C GLY A 141 -2.49 41.35 -12.92
N ALA A 142 -2.60 40.95 -11.65
CA ALA A 142 -2.30 39.59 -11.19
C ALA A 142 -3.54 38.71 -10.92
N GLU A 143 -4.74 39.15 -11.30
CA GLU A 143 -6.01 38.43 -11.01
C GLU A 143 -6.11 37.03 -11.62
N ARG A 144 -5.30 36.68 -12.61
CA ARG A 144 -5.39 35.38 -13.32
C ARG A 144 -4.98 34.15 -12.50
N HIS A 145 -4.39 34.33 -11.32
CA HIS A 145 -4.10 33.24 -10.37
C HIS A 145 -4.62 33.54 -8.95
N ALA A 146 -5.75 34.25 -8.83
CA ALA A 146 -6.50 34.35 -7.59
C ALA A 146 -7.17 32.99 -7.25
N VAL A 147 -6.39 32.05 -6.72
CA VAL A 147 -6.92 30.87 -6.02
C VAL A 147 -7.91 31.34 -4.96
N SER A 148 -9.10 30.72 -4.95
CA SER A 148 -10.27 31.19 -4.20
C SER A 148 -9.94 31.66 -2.77
N SER A 149 -10.39 32.87 -2.43
CA SER A 149 -10.06 33.61 -1.21
C SER A 149 -10.57 33.00 0.12
N ARG A 150 -11.01 31.73 0.11
CA ARG A 150 -11.39 30.97 1.32
C ARG A 150 -10.27 30.10 1.89
N ALA A 151 -9.20 29.82 1.14
CA ALA A 151 -8.15 28.85 1.53
C ALA A 151 -6.96 29.45 2.33
N ALA A 152 -7.20 30.45 3.20
CA ALA A 152 -6.11 31.16 3.91
C ALA A 152 -6.35 31.30 5.43
N LEU A 153 -6.85 30.24 6.08
CA LEU A 153 -7.21 30.26 7.51
C LEU A 153 -6.04 29.99 8.48
N GLY A 154 -4.86 29.56 7.99
CA GLY A 154 -3.75 29.10 8.84
C GLY A 154 -2.89 30.16 9.55
N THR A 155 -2.84 31.42 9.11
CA THR A 155 -1.86 32.40 9.63
C THR A 155 -2.37 33.20 10.84
N SER A 156 -1.45 33.64 11.70
CA SER A 156 -1.70 34.51 12.87
C SER A 156 -2.66 35.66 12.56
N ARG A 157 -3.61 35.93 13.46
CA ARG A 157 -4.49 37.12 13.36
C ARG A 157 -3.74 38.40 13.73
N TYR A 158 -2.76 38.30 14.62
CA TYR A 158 -1.99 39.43 15.14
C TYR A 158 -0.50 39.15 15.03
N SER A 159 0.30 40.17 14.77
CA SER A 159 1.76 40.07 14.78
C SER A 159 2.33 41.24 15.55
N PHE A 160 3.23 40.97 16.49
CA PHE A 160 4.04 41.99 17.12
C PHE A 160 5.41 42.00 16.47
N SER A 161 6.08 43.15 16.44
CA SER A 161 7.43 43.23 15.94
C SER A 161 8.19 44.38 16.57
N VAL A 162 9.49 44.22 16.75
CA VAL A 162 10.38 45.23 17.33
C VAL A 162 11.48 45.51 16.32
N SER A 163 11.65 46.79 16.00
CA SER A 163 12.53 47.28 14.94
C SER A 163 13.53 48.26 15.54
N PRO A 164 14.72 47.84 16.01
CA PRO A 164 15.85 48.76 16.17
C PRO A 164 16.13 49.46 14.84
N SER A 165 16.36 50.77 14.89
CA SER A 165 16.67 51.60 13.72
C SER A 165 17.87 52.49 13.98
N LEU A 166 18.74 52.63 12.96
CA LEU A 166 19.74 53.68 12.88
C LEU A 166 19.17 54.78 11.98
N ASP A 167 18.92 55.96 12.52
CA ASP A 167 18.22 57.06 11.87
C ASP A 167 19.23 58.07 11.29
N ILE A 168 19.24 58.24 9.97
CA ILE A 168 20.21 59.08 9.24
C ILE A 168 19.47 60.29 8.63
N PRO A 169 19.78 61.54 9.03
CA PRO A 169 19.13 62.73 8.48
C PRO A 169 19.61 63.07 7.05
N ILE A 170 18.66 63.44 6.18
CA ILE A 170 18.91 63.52 4.72
C ILE A 170 18.55 64.84 4.03
N ALA A 171 17.72 65.70 4.63
CA ALA A 171 17.31 66.98 4.02
C ALA A 171 17.00 68.03 5.11
N GLY A 172 17.17 69.32 4.76
CA GLY A 172 16.87 70.48 5.62
C GLY A 172 17.89 70.73 6.72
N ASP A 173 18.15 69.72 7.54
CA ASP A 173 18.58 69.91 8.93
C ASP A 173 19.81 69.06 9.31
N ARG A 174 20.70 68.75 8.36
CA ARG A 174 21.96 68.03 8.65
C ARG A 174 22.90 68.79 9.59
N ASP A 175 22.73 70.10 9.66
CA ASP A 175 23.51 70.97 10.54
C ASP A 175 22.90 71.03 11.96
N LEU A 176 21.65 70.57 12.14
CA LEU A 176 20.90 70.60 13.39
C LEU A 176 20.72 69.22 14.05
N PHE A 177 20.54 68.15 13.26
CA PHE A 177 20.38 66.78 13.77
C PHE A 177 21.51 65.86 13.29
N GLY A 178 22.14 65.16 14.23
CA GLY A 178 23.11 64.10 13.96
C GLY A 178 22.47 62.72 13.72
N VAL A 179 23.31 61.70 13.55
CA VAL A 179 22.85 60.31 13.39
C VAL A 179 22.26 59.82 14.72
N GLY A 180 21.03 59.33 14.67
CA GLY A 180 20.29 58.82 15.81
C GLY A 180 20.15 57.31 15.84
N GLY A 181 19.69 56.78 16.96
CA GLY A 181 19.32 55.39 17.15
C GLY A 181 17.97 55.28 17.86
N GLY A 182 17.18 54.27 17.53
CA GLY A 182 15.86 54.08 18.14
C GLY A 182 15.37 52.64 18.08
N ALA A 183 14.17 52.43 18.62
CA ALA A 183 13.44 51.19 18.49
C ALA A 183 11.94 51.48 18.30
N THR A 184 11.32 50.84 17.31
CA THR A 184 9.87 50.93 17.08
C THR A 184 9.21 49.56 17.28
N ALA A 185 8.28 49.50 18.23
CA ALA A 185 7.38 48.37 18.44
C ALA A 185 6.12 48.55 17.58
N ARG A 186 5.74 47.53 16.83
CA ARG A 186 4.64 47.54 15.86
C ARG A 186 3.72 46.36 16.09
N ALA A 187 2.42 46.62 16.19
CA ALA A 187 1.37 45.62 16.25
C ALA A 187 0.54 45.66 14.97
N THR A 188 0.49 44.55 14.22
CA THR A 188 -0.33 44.41 13.01
C THR A 188 -1.48 43.44 13.23
N MET A 189 -2.62 43.71 12.63
CA MET A 189 -3.79 42.82 12.60
C MET A 189 -4.11 42.39 11.17
N ARG A 190 -4.49 41.13 10.98
CA ARG A 190 -4.98 40.60 9.69
C ARG A 190 -6.50 40.72 9.62
N LEU A 191 -7.01 41.39 8.58
CA LEU A 191 -8.44 41.44 8.25
C LEU A 191 -8.84 40.21 7.41
N ALA A 192 -10.10 39.79 7.51
CA ALA A 192 -10.59 38.60 6.82
C ALA A 192 -10.91 38.89 5.35
N GLU A 193 -11.51 40.04 5.05
CA GLU A 193 -11.93 40.47 3.72
C GLU A 193 -10.77 41.10 2.91
N MET A 194 -9.69 41.51 3.57
CA MET A 194 -8.53 42.17 2.96
C MET A 194 -7.22 41.44 3.31
N PRO A 195 -6.93 40.27 2.72
CA PRO A 195 -5.85 39.38 3.17
C PRO A 195 -4.42 39.90 2.93
N MET A 196 -4.28 41.04 2.26
CA MET A 196 -3.01 41.71 1.97
C MET A 196 -2.80 43.02 2.75
N VAL A 197 -3.86 43.60 3.34
CA VAL A 197 -3.83 44.88 4.05
C VAL A 197 -3.98 44.64 5.55
N TYR A 198 -3.01 45.13 6.32
CA TYR A 198 -2.92 44.89 7.74
C TYR A 198 -2.95 46.23 8.49
N PRO A 199 -4.03 46.58 9.21
CA PRO A 199 -4.01 47.68 10.16
C PRO A 199 -2.81 47.57 11.11
N LEU A 200 -2.09 48.67 11.27
CA LEU A 200 -0.87 48.81 12.04
C LEU A 200 -1.09 49.84 13.15
N ALA A 201 -0.65 49.53 14.37
CA ALA A 201 -0.39 50.49 15.43
C ALA A 201 1.10 50.43 15.79
N GLU A 202 1.73 51.58 16.02
CA GLU A 202 3.14 51.65 16.39
C GLU A 202 3.41 52.58 17.57
N ILE A 203 4.38 52.18 18.40
CA ILE A 203 4.97 52.98 19.47
C ILE A 203 6.48 52.90 19.28
N GLY A 204 7.17 54.03 19.31
CA GLY A 204 8.60 54.10 19.08
C GLY A 204 9.28 55.05 20.05
N TYR A 205 10.56 54.77 20.29
CA TYR A 205 11.48 55.62 21.01
C TYR A 205 12.70 55.89 20.13
N ARG A 206 13.15 57.14 20.06
CA ARG A 206 14.33 57.57 19.30
C ARG A 206 15.21 58.46 20.16
N PHE A 207 16.50 58.37 19.91
CA PHE A 207 17.52 59.28 20.38
C PHE A 207 18.28 59.82 19.16
N ALA A 208 18.48 61.13 19.08
CA ALA A 208 19.37 61.74 18.11
C ALA A 208 20.18 62.84 18.79
N THR A 209 21.41 63.09 18.34
CA THR A 209 22.13 64.28 18.78
C THR A 209 21.60 65.51 18.05
N VAL A 210 21.53 66.62 18.77
CA VAL A 210 21.25 67.97 18.25
C VAL A 210 22.48 68.85 18.54
N GLU A 211 22.59 69.96 17.82
CA GLU A 211 23.68 70.95 17.89
C GLU A 211 24.31 71.07 19.31
N ALA A 212 25.66 71.03 19.36
CA ALA A 212 26.48 71.08 20.59
C ALA A 212 26.23 69.97 21.65
N ASP A 213 26.34 68.69 21.25
CA ASP A 213 26.28 67.49 22.12
C ASP A 213 24.97 67.32 22.93
N THR A 214 23.87 67.93 22.47
CA THR A 214 22.57 67.79 23.13
C THR A 214 21.82 66.52 22.71
N GLY A 215 21.24 65.81 23.67
CA GLY A 215 20.45 64.61 23.42
C GLY A 215 18.98 64.93 23.16
N LEU A 216 18.47 64.64 21.97
CA LEU A 216 17.03 64.68 21.68
C LEU A 216 16.43 63.30 21.91
N HIS A 217 15.54 63.18 22.89
CA HIS A 217 14.79 61.97 23.20
C HIS A 217 13.36 62.11 22.71
N ALA A 218 12.88 61.20 21.85
CA ALA A 218 11.58 61.29 21.23
C ALA A 218 10.75 60.02 21.41
N VAL A 219 9.51 60.16 21.85
CA VAL A 219 8.52 59.08 21.99
C VAL A 219 7.40 59.30 20.97
N SER A 220 7.24 58.37 20.05
CA SER A 220 6.26 58.44 18.96
C SER A 220 5.14 57.41 19.15
N ALA A 221 3.90 57.80 18.93
CA ALA A 221 2.76 56.88 18.77
C ALA A 221 2.08 57.14 17.43
N GLY A 222 1.61 56.08 16.75
CA GLY A 222 1.01 56.21 15.43
C GLY A 222 0.19 55.01 14.99
N VAL A 223 -0.52 55.19 13.88
CA VAL A 223 -1.34 54.17 13.23
C VAL A 223 -1.11 54.18 11.73
N GLY A 224 -1.43 53.09 11.04
CA GLY A 224 -1.19 52.97 9.62
C GLY A 224 -1.70 51.67 9.03
N SER A 225 -1.13 51.32 7.88
CA SER A 225 -1.40 50.06 7.18
C SER A 225 -0.11 49.46 6.66
N ALA A 226 0.01 48.14 6.78
CA ALA A 226 1.07 47.35 6.16
C ALA A 226 0.52 46.46 5.03
N LEU A 227 1.37 46.20 4.04
CA LEU A 227 1.20 45.23 2.97
C LEU A 227 2.23 44.12 3.14
N ARG A 228 1.82 42.87 2.88
CA ARG A 228 2.72 41.69 2.94
C ARG A 228 2.44 40.71 1.82
N PHE A 229 3.47 40.45 1.01
CA PHE A 229 3.41 39.57 -0.15
C PHE A 229 4.45 38.45 0.00
N TYR A 230 4.01 37.20 0.06
CA TYR A 230 4.93 36.06 0.13
C TYR A 230 5.44 35.71 -1.27
N LEU A 231 6.76 35.68 -1.43
CA LEU A 231 7.46 35.38 -2.69
C LEU A 231 7.83 33.89 -2.79
N GLN A 232 8.17 33.30 -1.65
CA GLN A 232 8.55 31.90 -1.46
C GLN A 232 8.11 31.48 -0.05
N PRO A 233 8.12 30.18 0.31
CA PRO A 233 7.69 29.72 1.63
C PRO A 233 8.30 30.52 2.79
N ARG A 234 9.63 30.71 2.79
CA ARG A 234 10.34 31.45 3.84
C ARG A 234 10.56 32.94 3.54
N PHE A 235 10.09 33.50 2.43
CA PHE A 235 10.38 34.89 2.05
C PHE A 235 9.13 35.71 1.73
N ALA A 236 9.02 36.91 2.32
CA ALA A 236 7.97 37.86 2.02
C ALA A 236 8.50 39.29 1.82
N ALA A 237 8.00 40.00 0.82
CA ALA A 237 8.14 41.45 0.74
C ALA A 237 7.12 42.11 1.69
N VAL A 238 7.55 43.11 2.45
CA VAL A 238 6.72 43.90 3.36
C VAL A 238 6.89 45.38 3.03
N GLY A 239 5.79 46.12 3.01
CA GLY A 239 5.80 47.58 3.02
C GLY A 239 4.80 48.11 4.02
N SER A 240 5.00 49.29 4.59
CA SER A 240 3.99 49.95 5.43
C SER A 240 4.03 51.46 5.30
N LEU A 241 2.87 52.07 5.55
CA LEU A 241 2.72 53.52 5.68
C LEU A 241 2.00 53.79 7.01
N SER A 242 2.63 54.57 7.88
CA SER A 242 2.05 55.02 9.15
C SER A 242 2.13 56.54 9.29
N GLY A 243 1.23 57.08 10.11
CA GLY A 243 1.26 58.46 10.55
C GLY A 243 0.92 58.56 12.02
N GLY A 244 1.43 59.58 12.70
CA GLY A 244 1.27 59.70 14.13
C GLY A 244 1.79 61.00 14.68
N TYR A 245 1.97 61.03 16.00
CA TYR A 245 2.52 62.17 16.73
C TYR A 245 3.73 61.71 17.54
N GLU A 246 4.77 62.54 17.54
CA GLU A 246 6.02 62.31 18.25
C GLU A 246 6.23 63.46 19.24
N LEU A 247 6.40 63.13 20.52
CA LEU A 247 6.76 64.04 21.60
C LEU A 247 8.26 63.95 21.82
N ALA A 248 8.96 65.07 21.71
CA ALA A 248 10.41 65.14 21.84
C ALA A 248 10.82 66.05 23.01
N PHE A 249 11.91 65.68 23.67
CA PHE A 249 12.45 66.33 24.85
C PHE A 249 13.95 66.51 24.64
N LEU A 250 14.46 67.72 24.83
CA LEU A 250 15.90 67.98 24.82
C LEU A 250 16.48 67.70 26.21
N GLN A 251 17.61 66.99 26.24
CA GLN A 251 18.35 66.74 27.47
C GLN A 251 18.94 68.05 28.00
N PRO A 252 18.80 68.38 29.30
CA PRO A 252 19.34 69.60 29.89
C PRO A 252 20.84 69.77 29.63
N THR A 253 21.25 70.99 29.29
CA THR A 253 22.66 71.33 29.06
C THR A 253 23.30 71.94 30.29
N ILE A 254 24.63 72.02 30.30
CA ILE A 254 25.39 72.76 31.33
C ILE A 254 25.05 74.26 31.37
N PHE A 255 24.25 74.75 30.42
CA PHE A 255 23.82 76.15 30.29
C PHE A 255 22.30 76.34 30.46
N SER A 256 21.50 75.28 30.64
CA SER A 256 20.04 75.37 30.79
C SER A 256 19.46 74.20 31.61
N ASP A 257 18.93 74.50 32.80
CA ASP A 257 18.21 73.53 33.65
C ASP A 257 16.76 73.23 33.17
N GLU A 258 16.24 74.00 32.21
CA GLU A 258 14.89 73.79 31.68
C GLU A 258 14.86 72.65 30.63
N THR A 259 13.95 71.70 30.80
CA THR A 259 13.70 70.64 29.81
C THR A 259 12.76 71.19 28.73
N GLU A 260 13.33 71.62 27.60
CA GLU A 260 12.53 71.98 26.44
C GLU A 260 11.81 70.73 25.89
N SER A 261 10.51 70.88 25.63
CA SER A 261 9.68 69.82 25.05
C SER A 261 8.89 70.35 23.87
N GLY A 262 8.77 69.53 22.84
CA GLY A 262 8.05 69.84 21.62
C GLY A 262 7.33 68.61 21.07
N GLY A 263 6.55 68.80 20.02
CA GLY A 263 5.90 67.70 19.34
C GLY A 263 5.57 67.98 17.89
N SER A 264 5.54 66.94 17.07
CA SER A 264 5.28 67.04 15.64
C SER A 264 4.51 65.83 15.13
N GLY A 265 3.65 66.07 14.14
CA GLY A 265 3.07 64.99 13.36
C GLY A 265 4.13 64.40 12.43
N TYR A 266 4.15 63.07 12.27
CA TYR A 266 5.06 62.42 11.33
C TYR A 266 4.31 61.51 10.36
N VAL A 267 4.96 61.23 9.24
CA VAL A 267 4.63 60.17 8.29
C VAL A 267 5.85 59.27 8.12
N ASP A 268 5.68 57.96 8.20
CA ASP A 268 6.72 56.93 8.03
C ASP A 268 6.32 55.96 6.91
N ALA A 269 7.24 55.73 5.97
CA ALA A 269 7.08 54.75 4.90
C ALA A 269 8.21 53.73 4.98
N PHE A 270 7.89 52.46 5.18
CA PHE A 270 8.83 51.34 5.30
C PHE A 270 8.72 50.37 4.13
N ALA A 271 9.85 49.81 3.71
CA ALA A 271 9.93 48.70 2.75
C ALA A 271 11.04 47.74 3.16
N GLY A 272 10.79 46.43 3.09
CA GLY A 272 11.75 45.39 3.48
C GLY A 272 11.39 43.99 3.02
N VAL A 273 12.26 43.04 3.33
CA VAL A 273 12.09 41.62 3.05
C VAL A 273 12.17 40.83 4.36
N THR A 274 11.11 40.09 4.68
CA THR A 274 11.09 39.13 5.78
C THR A 274 11.64 37.79 5.31
N TYR A 275 12.55 37.21 6.10
CA TYR A 275 12.80 35.78 6.16
C TYR A 275 12.05 35.18 7.36
N GLU A 276 11.11 34.26 7.12
CA GLU A 276 10.40 33.53 8.16
C GLU A 276 11.28 32.36 8.62
N ILE A 277 11.77 32.44 9.87
CA ILE A 277 12.56 31.39 10.53
C ILE A 277 11.66 30.21 10.88
N SER A 278 10.43 30.50 11.27
CA SER A 278 9.36 29.53 11.55
C SER A 278 8.01 30.22 11.31
N PRO A 279 6.87 29.48 11.29
CA PRO A 279 5.52 30.08 11.21
C PRO A 279 5.17 31.08 12.34
N ARG A 280 6.03 31.22 13.37
CA ARG A 280 5.87 32.14 14.51
C ARG A 280 6.88 33.29 14.55
N ILE A 281 8.02 33.17 13.87
CA ILE A 281 9.15 34.10 14.02
C ILE A 281 9.71 34.46 12.65
N GLY A 282 9.72 35.75 12.34
CA GLY A 282 10.31 36.31 11.13
C GLY A 282 11.33 37.40 11.43
N VAL A 283 12.34 37.54 10.57
CA VAL A 283 13.32 38.63 10.62
C VAL A 283 13.22 39.43 9.32
N THR A 284 12.91 40.72 9.42
CA THR A 284 12.75 41.61 8.27
C THR A 284 13.90 42.60 8.21
N GLY A 285 14.70 42.54 7.13
CA GLY A 285 15.65 43.60 6.80
C GLY A 285 14.96 44.65 5.94
N GLY A 286 15.08 45.94 6.26
CA GLY A 286 14.41 46.98 5.50
C GLY A 286 14.90 48.40 5.76
N LEU A 287 14.30 49.33 5.02
CA LEU A 287 14.52 50.76 5.07
C LEU A 287 13.21 51.47 5.43
N SER A 288 13.26 52.49 6.26
CA SER A 288 12.16 53.43 6.48
C SER A 288 12.55 54.85 6.09
N TYR A 289 11.61 55.63 5.60
CA TYR A 289 11.71 57.08 5.42
C TYR A 289 10.67 57.75 6.31
N ARG A 290 11.12 58.59 7.25
CA ARG A 290 10.26 59.38 8.14
C ARG A 290 10.39 60.86 7.83
N ASN A 291 9.25 61.51 7.65
CA ASN A 291 9.11 62.96 7.55
C ASN A 291 8.37 63.46 8.80
N ARG A 292 9.04 64.25 9.64
CA ARG A 292 8.44 64.99 10.76
C ARG A 292 7.99 66.34 10.21
N LEU A 293 6.68 66.53 10.11
CA LEU A 293 6.05 67.60 9.34
C LEU A 293 6.50 68.98 9.84
N GLY A 294 7.43 69.60 9.11
CA GLY A 294 8.02 70.89 9.44
C GLY A 294 9.21 70.87 10.41
N LEU A 295 9.80 69.71 10.71
CA LEU A 295 10.97 69.59 11.63
C LEU A 295 12.20 68.89 11.06
N SER A 296 12.07 67.71 10.43
CA SER A 296 13.22 66.98 9.87
C SER A 296 12.81 65.75 9.03
N GLN A 297 13.73 65.28 8.19
CA GLN A 297 13.57 64.07 7.38
C GLN A 297 14.73 63.10 7.58
N ALA A 298 14.41 61.83 7.84
CA ALA A 298 15.38 60.77 8.08
C ALA A 298 15.10 59.52 7.23
N ILE A 299 16.17 58.86 6.78
CA ILE A 299 16.13 57.47 6.34
C ILE A 299 16.68 56.62 7.48
N SER A 300 16.00 55.54 7.83
CA SER A 300 16.49 54.58 8.80
C SER A 300 16.75 53.22 8.17
N VAL A 301 17.82 52.57 8.63
CA VAL A 301 18.11 51.16 8.33
C VAL A 301 17.83 50.35 9.59
N GLY A 302 17.14 49.22 9.47
CA GLY A 302 16.77 48.40 10.62
C GLY A 302 16.54 46.93 10.29
N ALA A 303 16.74 46.09 11.31
CA ALA A 303 16.36 44.69 11.31
C ALA A 303 15.21 44.49 12.31
N GLN A 304 14.03 44.16 11.81
CA GLN A 304 12.81 43.99 12.58
C GLN A 304 12.62 42.50 12.93
N LEU A 305 12.59 42.18 14.22
CA LEU A 305 12.17 40.86 14.70
C LEU A 305 10.65 40.84 14.86
N SER A 306 9.98 39.89 14.22
CA SER A 306 8.53 39.72 14.22
C SER A 306 8.12 38.43 14.93
N TYR A 307 7.14 38.53 15.81
CA TYR A 307 6.47 37.41 16.47
C TYR A 307 4.98 37.35 16.08
N HIS A 308 4.60 36.26 15.44
CA HIS A 308 3.25 35.99 14.96
C HIS A 308 2.46 35.27 16.06
N LEU A 309 1.44 35.93 16.63
CA LEU A 309 0.63 35.33 17.69
C LEU A 309 -0.10 34.08 17.18
N PRO A 310 -0.03 32.95 17.90
CA PRO A 310 -0.72 31.74 17.48
C PRO A 310 -2.23 31.99 17.37
N SER A 311 -2.77 31.84 16.16
CA SER A 311 -4.21 31.67 15.97
C SER A 311 -4.64 30.37 16.65
N ARG A 312 -5.83 30.37 17.29
CA ARG A 312 -6.42 29.13 17.79
C ARG A 312 -6.67 28.21 16.59
N VAL A 313 -5.95 27.08 16.57
CA VAL A 313 -6.03 26.01 15.56
C VAL A 313 -5.61 26.42 14.14
N ARG A 314 -4.30 26.50 13.88
CA ARG A 314 -3.77 26.36 12.51
C ARG A 314 -3.96 24.91 12.05
N ARG A 315 -4.58 24.71 10.90
CA ARG A 315 -4.70 23.40 10.22
C ARG A 315 -4.00 23.52 8.87
N PRO A 316 -2.75 23.02 8.71
CA PRO A 316 -2.06 23.10 7.43
C PRO A 316 -2.66 22.14 6.37
N VAL A 317 -3.23 21.04 6.85
CA VAL A 317 -4.03 20.08 6.08
C VAL A 317 -5.44 20.06 6.64
N ASP A 318 -6.44 20.22 5.76
CA ASP A 318 -7.83 19.93 6.11
C ASP A 318 -8.12 18.45 5.83
N ILE A 319 -8.52 17.72 6.86
CA ILE A 319 -9.16 16.40 6.72
C ILE A 319 -10.64 16.66 6.45
N LEU A 320 -11.11 16.34 5.24
CA LEU A 320 -12.46 16.67 4.79
C LEU A 320 -13.46 15.53 5.04
N GLU A 321 -13.00 14.30 4.84
CA GLU A 321 -13.82 13.10 4.88
C GLU A 321 -12.90 11.90 5.16
N VAL A 322 -13.37 10.98 6.00
CA VAL A 322 -12.68 9.74 6.33
C VAL A 322 -13.71 8.63 6.24
N THR A 323 -13.45 7.63 5.40
CA THR A 323 -14.35 6.50 5.18
C THR A 323 -13.62 5.22 5.55
N VAL A 324 -14.09 4.58 6.62
CA VAL A 324 -13.60 3.29 7.10
C VAL A 324 -14.82 2.40 7.33
N PRO A 325 -14.93 1.23 6.70
CA PRO A 325 -16.00 0.28 6.95
C PRO A 325 -15.80 -0.40 8.31
N THR A 326 -16.70 -1.33 8.67
CA THR A 326 -16.44 -2.27 9.77
C THR A 326 -15.14 -3.03 9.51
N ILE A 327 -14.28 -3.08 10.52
CA ILE A 327 -13.00 -3.78 10.49
C ILE A 327 -13.18 -5.16 11.11
N TYR A 328 -12.97 -6.19 10.30
CA TYR A 328 -13.05 -7.60 10.66
C TYR A 328 -11.65 -8.10 11.04
N PRO A 329 -11.37 -8.43 12.32
CA PRO A 329 -10.03 -8.86 12.73
C PRO A 329 -9.56 -10.15 12.04
N SER A 330 -10.49 -11.03 11.67
CA SER A 330 -10.29 -12.21 10.83
C SER A 330 -9.49 -11.90 9.54
N LEU A 331 -9.69 -10.71 8.97
CA LEU A 331 -9.05 -10.24 7.74
C LEU A 331 -7.79 -9.37 7.99
N HIS A 332 -7.18 -9.39 9.17
CA HIS A 332 -6.04 -8.51 9.51
C HIS A 332 -4.88 -8.51 8.52
N GLN A 333 -4.56 -9.65 7.89
CA GLN A 333 -3.48 -9.73 6.89
C GLN A 333 -3.88 -9.14 5.53
N HIS A 334 -5.17 -9.20 5.16
CA HIS A 334 -5.69 -8.59 3.93
C HIS A 334 -5.54 -7.06 3.94
N TYR A 335 -5.65 -6.40 5.11
CA TYR A 335 -5.49 -4.94 5.22
C TYR A 335 -4.08 -4.41 4.91
N GLY A 336 -3.07 -5.29 4.91
CA GLY A 336 -1.73 -4.98 4.39
C GLY A 336 -1.61 -5.05 2.87
N ILE A 337 -2.57 -5.69 2.19
CA ILE A 337 -2.66 -5.84 0.73
C ILE A 337 -3.61 -4.79 0.17
N GLU A 338 -4.85 -4.75 0.68
CA GLU A 338 -5.88 -3.77 0.32
C GLU A 338 -6.29 -2.96 1.56
N PRO A 339 -5.90 -1.68 1.65
CA PRO A 339 -6.27 -0.82 2.76
C PRO A 339 -7.79 -0.67 2.91
N PRO A 340 -8.37 -0.87 4.11
CA PRO A 340 -9.82 -0.99 4.29
C PRO A 340 -10.58 0.32 4.04
N GLY A 341 -9.91 1.46 4.10
CA GLY A 341 -10.56 2.77 4.05
C GLY A 341 -9.75 3.81 3.29
N THR A 342 -10.35 5.00 3.14
CA THR A 342 -9.72 6.14 2.49
C THR A 342 -9.92 7.42 3.30
N VAL A 343 -9.01 8.37 3.12
CA VAL A 343 -9.13 9.73 3.63
C VAL A 343 -8.98 10.74 2.50
N ARG A 344 -9.87 11.73 2.49
CA ARG A 344 -9.84 12.86 1.55
C ARG A 344 -9.30 14.08 2.26
N ILE A 345 -8.13 14.55 1.81
CA ILE A 345 -7.43 15.69 2.40
C ILE A 345 -7.25 16.84 1.41
N ARG A 346 -7.06 18.04 1.95
CA ARG A 346 -6.71 19.24 1.19
C ARG A 346 -5.52 19.96 1.80
N ASN A 347 -4.60 20.43 0.97
CA ASN A 347 -3.59 21.40 1.40
C ASN A 347 -4.27 22.77 1.66
N ALA A 348 -4.27 23.21 2.91
CA ALA A 348 -4.87 24.48 3.35
C ALA A 348 -3.83 25.62 3.51
N GLU A 349 -2.57 25.36 3.14
CA GLU A 349 -1.48 26.32 3.14
C GLU A 349 -1.28 27.00 1.78
N ARG A 350 -0.48 28.05 1.78
CA ARG A 350 -0.17 28.84 0.58
C ARG A 350 0.92 28.22 -0.30
N PHE A 351 1.55 27.13 0.15
CA PHE A 351 2.73 26.52 -0.47
C PHE A 351 2.57 25.00 -0.60
N PRO A 352 3.27 24.35 -1.54
CA PRO A 352 3.25 22.90 -1.68
C PRO A 352 3.70 22.21 -0.38
N ILE A 353 3.02 21.12 -0.06
CA ILE A 353 3.40 20.20 1.01
C ILE A 353 4.19 19.04 0.37
N THR A 354 5.30 18.63 1.00
CA THR A 354 6.19 17.57 0.50
C THR A 354 6.37 16.46 1.52
N GLU A 355 6.87 15.29 1.09
CA GLU A 355 7.18 14.16 1.97
C GLU A 355 5.98 13.73 2.85
N LEU A 356 4.79 13.71 2.26
CA LEU A 356 3.55 13.38 2.95
C LEU A 356 3.52 11.89 3.33
N ASP A 357 3.38 11.60 4.62
CA ASP A 357 3.20 10.27 5.18
C ASP A 357 1.84 10.18 5.88
N ILE A 358 1.16 9.05 5.71
CA ILE A 358 -0.08 8.72 6.44
C ILE A 358 0.13 7.43 7.23
N ALA A 359 -0.22 7.46 8.52
CA ALA A 359 -0.33 6.28 9.35
C ALA A 359 -1.73 6.21 9.98
N PHE A 360 -2.32 5.03 10.02
CA PHE A 360 -3.62 4.77 10.63
C PHE A 360 -3.50 3.62 11.61
N LEU A 361 -3.95 3.83 12.85
CA LEU A 361 -3.75 2.90 13.96
C LEU A 361 -5.05 2.72 14.75
N ILE A 362 -5.38 1.50 15.12
CA ILE A 362 -6.42 1.21 16.12
C ILE A 362 -5.71 0.88 17.45
N PRO A 363 -5.72 1.78 18.46
CA PRO A 363 -5.06 1.53 19.74
C PRO A 363 -5.62 0.27 20.42
N GLY A 364 -4.74 -0.58 20.95
CA GLY A 364 -5.11 -1.85 21.59
C GLY A 364 -5.27 -3.04 20.65
N ALA A 365 -5.37 -2.83 19.33
CA ALA A 365 -5.53 -3.92 18.35
C ALA A 365 -4.21 -4.60 17.92
N GLY A 366 -3.15 -4.48 18.70
CA GLY A 366 -1.91 -5.28 18.58
C GLY A 366 -0.94 -4.94 17.44
N GLY A 367 -1.23 -3.97 16.56
CA GLY A 367 -0.36 -3.58 15.45
C GLY A 367 0.46 -2.31 15.70
N GLU A 368 1.53 -2.12 14.92
CA GLU A 368 2.30 -0.86 14.88
C GLU A 368 1.84 0.07 13.74
N ALA A 369 1.91 1.38 13.98
CA ALA A 369 1.53 2.40 13.00
C ALA A 369 2.63 2.58 11.93
N THR A 370 2.59 1.79 10.88
CA THR A 370 3.54 1.91 9.74
C THR A 370 3.13 3.06 8.82
N PRO A 371 3.95 4.12 8.66
CA PRO A 371 3.62 5.23 7.78
C PRO A 371 3.77 4.86 6.29
N PHE A 372 2.71 5.06 5.52
CA PHE A 372 2.73 5.01 4.06
C PHE A 372 3.12 6.36 3.48
N ARG A 373 4.21 6.39 2.70
CA ARG A 373 4.68 7.60 2.01
C ARG A 373 3.94 7.81 0.71
N VAL A 374 3.24 8.94 0.62
CA VAL A 374 2.55 9.39 -0.58
C VAL A 374 3.57 9.94 -1.58
N PRO A 375 3.62 9.44 -2.83
CA PRO A 375 4.52 9.97 -3.86
C PRO A 375 4.16 11.40 -4.27
N GLY A 376 5.17 12.25 -4.47
CA GLY A 376 5.02 13.59 -5.05
C GLY A 376 4.84 14.72 -4.03
N THR A 377 4.14 15.77 -4.45
CA THR A 377 3.95 17.03 -3.68
C THR A 377 2.52 17.51 -3.83
N LEU A 378 1.87 17.91 -2.73
CA LEU A 378 0.49 18.38 -2.74
C LEU A 378 0.46 19.91 -2.86
N ALA A 379 0.01 20.43 -4.00
CA ALA A 379 -0.03 21.86 -4.31
C ALA A 379 -1.04 22.64 -3.45
N PRO A 380 -0.92 23.99 -3.34
CA PRO A 380 -1.84 24.81 -2.55
C PRO A 380 -3.30 24.64 -2.98
N GLY A 381 -4.19 24.30 -2.04
CA GLY A 381 -5.60 24.04 -2.30
C GLY A 381 -5.91 22.72 -3.01
N GLU A 382 -4.90 21.92 -3.38
CA GLU A 382 -5.08 20.62 -4.05
C GLU A 382 -5.76 19.62 -3.12
N LEU A 383 -6.60 18.77 -3.72
CA LEU A 383 -7.38 17.72 -3.08
C LEU A 383 -6.82 16.36 -3.50
N VAL A 384 -6.59 15.47 -2.53
CA VAL A 384 -6.16 14.10 -2.80
C VAL A 384 -6.94 13.12 -1.91
N VAL A 385 -7.28 11.96 -2.48
CA VAL A 385 -7.85 10.81 -1.77
C VAL A 385 -6.73 9.80 -1.60
N LEU A 386 -6.54 9.33 -0.38
CA LEU A 386 -5.41 8.49 0.01
C LEU A 386 -5.91 7.27 0.78
N PRO A 387 -5.30 6.08 0.58
CA PRO A 387 -5.66 4.89 1.35
C PRO A 387 -5.28 5.04 2.83
N LEU A 388 -5.99 4.32 3.69
CA LEU A 388 -5.71 4.20 5.12
C LEU A 388 -5.09 2.83 5.40
N PRO A 389 -3.76 2.67 5.27
CA PRO A 389 -3.10 1.39 5.54
C PRO A 389 -3.32 1.01 7.00
N LEU A 390 -3.76 -0.22 7.25
CA LEU A 390 -4.06 -0.70 8.59
C LEU A 390 -3.28 -1.99 8.86
N VAL A 391 -2.52 -1.98 9.96
CA VAL A 391 -1.88 -3.17 10.51
C VAL A 391 -2.57 -3.48 11.83
N LEU A 392 -3.16 -4.67 11.93
CA LEU A 392 -3.68 -5.22 13.18
C LEU A 392 -2.78 -6.39 13.61
N GLY A 393 -2.60 -6.53 14.91
CA GLY A 393 -1.93 -7.68 15.50
C GLY A 393 -2.93 -8.78 15.86
N GLU A 394 -2.37 -9.95 16.16
CA GLU A 394 -3.13 -11.17 16.47
C GLU A 394 -4.08 -10.99 17.67
N SER A 395 -3.77 -10.09 18.62
CA SER A 395 -4.65 -9.80 19.76
C SER A 395 -6.01 -9.21 19.35
N ALA A 396 -6.16 -8.67 18.14
CA ALA A 396 -7.46 -8.23 17.63
C ALA A 396 -8.43 -9.40 17.38
N LEU A 397 -7.92 -10.61 17.12
CA LEU A 397 -8.71 -11.84 16.96
C LEU A 397 -9.29 -12.36 18.29
N LEU A 398 -8.81 -11.85 19.44
CA LEU A 398 -9.38 -12.13 20.76
C LEU A 398 -10.59 -11.25 21.09
N ASN A 399 -11.02 -10.38 20.17
CA ASN A 399 -12.14 -9.48 20.42
C ASN A 399 -13.47 -10.27 20.51
N ALA A 400 -14.07 -10.32 21.69
CA ALA A 400 -15.28 -11.10 21.95
C ALA A 400 -16.59 -10.39 21.58
N GLU A 401 -16.56 -9.07 21.37
CA GLU A 401 -17.74 -8.23 21.15
C GLU A 401 -17.47 -7.18 20.05
N SER A 402 -18.43 -6.92 19.17
CA SER A 402 -18.32 -5.84 18.19
C SER A 402 -18.36 -4.48 18.91
N GLN A 403 -17.28 -3.69 18.82
CA GLN A 403 -17.07 -2.48 19.63
C GLN A 403 -16.73 -1.24 18.80
N GLN A 404 -17.17 -0.07 19.27
CA GLN A 404 -16.81 1.23 18.71
C GLN A 404 -15.48 1.71 19.32
N VAL A 405 -14.43 1.78 18.50
CA VAL A 405 -13.09 2.21 18.90
C VAL A 405 -12.71 3.51 18.21
N ILE A 406 -11.85 4.31 18.85
CA ILE A 406 -11.32 5.55 18.26
C ILE A 406 -9.94 5.26 17.68
N ALA A 407 -9.88 5.11 16.36
CA ALA A 407 -8.64 5.01 15.61
C ALA A 407 -7.93 6.37 15.52
N GLN A 408 -6.60 6.33 15.46
CA GLN A 408 -5.74 7.49 15.31
C GLN A 408 -5.25 7.57 13.86
N LEU A 409 -5.62 8.64 13.17
CA LEU A 409 -5.08 9.04 11.88
C LEU A 409 -3.96 10.06 12.11
N ARG A 410 -2.73 9.73 11.71
CA ARG A 410 -1.58 10.64 11.76
C ARG A 410 -1.14 10.98 10.33
N ILE A 411 -1.12 12.28 10.03
CA ILE A 411 -0.66 12.83 8.76
C ILE A 411 0.59 13.66 9.05
N SER A 412 1.76 13.17 8.62
CA SER A 412 3.05 13.83 8.83
C SER A 412 3.60 14.33 7.51
N PHE A 413 4.10 15.55 7.44
CA PHE A 413 4.55 16.15 6.18
C PHE A 413 5.60 17.23 6.42
N THR A 414 6.29 17.63 5.35
CA THR A 414 7.29 18.69 5.39
C THR A 414 6.70 19.95 4.76
N LEU A 415 6.76 21.06 5.52
CA LEU A 415 6.20 22.35 5.15
C LEU A 415 7.17 23.45 5.62
N TYR A 416 7.50 24.40 4.75
CA TYR A 416 8.61 25.35 4.95
C TYR A 416 9.98 24.67 5.23
N GLY A 417 10.14 23.36 5.00
CA GLY A 417 11.34 22.59 5.36
C GLY A 417 11.33 22.04 6.79
N ASP A 418 10.29 22.32 7.58
CA ASP A 418 10.11 21.76 8.91
C ASP A 418 9.10 20.59 8.84
N ARG A 419 9.29 19.55 9.66
CA ARG A 419 8.37 18.40 9.77
C ARG A 419 7.18 18.80 10.67
N GLU A 420 5.98 18.87 10.11
CA GLU A 420 4.73 19.07 10.87
C GLU A 420 3.91 17.77 10.87
N THR A 421 3.12 17.57 11.93
CA THR A 421 2.22 16.41 12.09
C THR A 421 0.84 16.89 12.51
N VAL A 422 -0.19 16.38 11.84
CA VAL A 422 -1.61 16.58 12.17
C VAL A 422 -2.19 15.23 12.57
N GLU A 423 -2.88 15.21 13.71
CA GLU A 423 -3.57 14.01 14.20
C GLU A 423 -5.09 14.21 14.16
N GLY A 424 -5.80 13.14 13.82
CA GLY A 424 -7.26 13.06 13.76
C GLY A 424 -7.77 11.80 14.44
N ASN A 425 -8.91 11.92 15.10
CA ASN A 425 -9.60 10.79 15.74
C ASN A 425 -10.73 10.32 14.82
N VAL A 426 -10.76 9.03 14.50
CA VAL A 426 -11.70 8.42 13.57
C VAL A 426 -12.45 7.31 14.30
N PRO A 427 -13.79 7.40 14.47
CA PRO A 427 -14.56 6.30 15.02
C PRO A 427 -14.58 5.14 14.02
N VAL A 428 -14.37 3.92 14.50
CA VAL A 428 -14.33 2.69 13.71
C VAL A 428 -15.07 1.59 14.46
N THR A 429 -15.88 0.80 13.75
CA THR A 429 -16.42 -0.45 14.28
C THR A 429 -15.36 -1.54 14.15
N LEU A 430 -14.90 -2.11 15.26
CA LEU A 430 -14.08 -3.32 15.27
C LEU A 430 -15.01 -4.50 15.58
N ALA A 431 -15.18 -5.41 14.62
CA ALA A 431 -16.08 -6.57 14.75
C ALA A 431 -15.52 -7.63 15.71
N ILE A 432 -16.34 -8.62 16.04
CA ILE A 432 -15.91 -9.84 16.75
C ILE A 432 -14.75 -10.51 15.99
N GLY A 433 -13.81 -11.10 16.72
CA GLY A 433 -12.53 -11.58 16.19
C GLY A 433 -12.65 -12.59 15.04
N ASN A 434 -13.72 -13.38 15.04
CA ASN A 434 -14.02 -14.39 14.02
C ASN A 434 -15.21 -14.00 13.11
N ALA A 435 -15.68 -12.74 13.16
CA ALA A 435 -16.75 -12.27 12.30
C ALA A 435 -16.29 -12.06 10.85
N ILE A 436 -17.24 -12.12 9.91
CA ILE A 436 -17.05 -11.93 8.47
C ILE A 436 -18.35 -11.39 7.82
N VAL A 437 -18.25 -10.91 6.58
CA VAL A 437 -19.39 -10.69 5.67
C VAL A 437 -19.12 -11.37 4.33
N TRP A 438 -20.18 -11.83 3.67
CA TRP A 438 -20.13 -12.61 2.42
C TRP A 438 -20.32 -11.75 1.15
N ASP A 439 -19.69 -10.59 1.12
CA ASP A 439 -19.46 -9.77 -0.09
C ASP A 439 -18.43 -10.40 -1.05
N ASP A 440 -17.54 -11.26 -0.53
CA ASP A 440 -16.60 -12.06 -1.30
C ASP A 440 -16.40 -13.44 -0.65
N ASP A 441 -16.95 -14.49 -1.27
CA ASP A 441 -16.84 -15.89 -0.81
C ASP A 441 -15.38 -16.34 -0.54
N ARG A 442 -14.38 -15.71 -1.18
CA ARG A 442 -12.96 -16.04 -1.00
C ARG A 442 -12.44 -15.69 0.39
N LYS A 443 -13.13 -14.81 1.14
CA LYS A 443 -12.77 -14.43 2.51
C LYS A 443 -12.77 -15.63 3.48
N ALA A 444 -13.53 -16.69 3.20
CA ALA A 444 -13.47 -17.94 3.96
C ALA A 444 -12.06 -18.55 4.02
N ALA A 445 -11.21 -18.30 3.02
CA ALA A 445 -9.82 -18.76 3.01
C ALA A 445 -8.97 -18.17 4.16
N ALA A 446 -9.34 -16.99 4.69
CA ALA A 446 -8.68 -16.40 5.85
C ALA A 446 -8.81 -17.27 7.11
N PHE A 447 -9.85 -18.12 7.21
CA PHE A 447 -10.06 -19.00 8.36
C PHE A 447 -9.35 -20.36 8.23
N VAL A 448 -8.76 -20.66 7.06
CA VAL A 448 -8.06 -21.92 6.80
C VAL A 448 -6.66 -21.90 7.43
N THR A 449 -6.59 -21.95 8.77
CA THR A 449 -5.36 -21.80 9.57
C THR A 449 -4.49 -23.08 9.58
N HIS A 450 -4.12 -23.56 8.38
CA HIS A 450 -3.50 -24.86 8.12
C HIS A 450 -2.14 -25.12 8.83
N ARG A 451 -1.52 -24.08 9.41
CA ARG A 451 -0.23 -24.15 10.13
C ARG A 451 -0.37 -24.25 11.66
N SER A 452 -1.60 -24.32 12.18
CA SER A 452 -1.85 -24.53 13.60
C SER A 452 -1.18 -25.83 14.08
N PRO A 453 -0.31 -25.80 15.12
CA PRO A 453 0.34 -27.02 15.63
C PRO A 453 -0.66 -28.07 16.12
N ALA A 454 -1.78 -27.65 16.72
CA ALA A 454 -2.82 -28.55 17.20
C ALA A 454 -3.55 -29.23 16.03
N LEU A 455 -3.91 -28.46 15.00
CA LEU A 455 -4.54 -28.98 13.79
C LEU A 455 -3.62 -29.94 13.02
N MET A 456 -2.36 -29.55 12.82
CA MET A 456 -1.34 -30.38 12.15
C MET A 456 -1.13 -31.69 12.89
N HIS A 457 -1.08 -31.68 14.23
CA HIS A 457 -0.96 -32.88 15.04
C HIS A 457 -2.17 -33.82 14.86
N PHE A 458 -3.39 -33.27 14.94
CA PHE A 458 -4.63 -34.03 14.74
C PHE A 458 -4.69 -34.65 13.34
N ALA A 459 -4.49 -33.86 12.29
CA ALA A 459 -4.54 -34.31 10.90
C ALA A 459 -3.45 -35.35 10.58
N SER A 460 -2.21 -35.12 11.04
CA SER A 460 -1.10 -36.09 10.89
C SER A 460 -1.39 -37.40 11.64
N GLY A 461 -1.97 -37.32 12.84
CA GLY A 461 -2.38 -38.49 13.63
C GLY A 461 -3.44 -39.33 12.91
N ALA A 462 -4.42 -38.71 12.27
CA ALA A 462 -5.44 -39.40 11.47
C ALA A 462 -4.85 -40.19 10.30
N VAL A 463 -3.92 -39.58 9.57
CA VAL A 463 -3.19 -40.23 8.46
C VAL A 463 -2.28 -41.35 8.98
N ALA A 464 -1.62 -41.15 10.13
CA ALA A 464 -0.79 -42.17 10.77
C ALA A 464 -1.61 -43.40 11.21
N HIS A 465 -2.77 -43.21 11.85
CA HIS A 465 -3.65 -44.32 12.25
C HIS A 465 -4.19 -45.12 11.05
N SER A 466 -4.32 -44.48 9.89
CA SER A 466 -4.83 -45.09 8.64
C SER A 466 -3.72 -45.73 7.77
N SER A 467 -2.45 -45.50 8.10
CA SER A 467 -1.28 -46.00 7.36
C SER A 467 -1.13 -47.53 7.42
N GLY A 468 -0.42 -48.11 6.45
CA GLY A 468 -0.18 -49.56 6.38
C GLY A 468 -1.42 -50.34 5.90
N THR A 469 -2.04 -49.88 4.81
CA THR A 469 -3.16 -50.54 4.13
C THR A 469 -2.93 -50.51 2.62
N GLU A 470 -2.83 -51.68 1.99
CA GLU A 470 -2.31 -51.85 0.62
C GLU A 470 -3.38 -51.67 -0.48
N TYR A 471 -4.04 -50.51 -0.47
CA TYR A 471 -4.97 -50.11 -1.54
C TYR A 471 -4.25 -49.28 -2.61
N GLY A 472 -3.33 -49.92 -3.34
CA GLY A 472 -2.48 -49.24 -4.36
C GLY A 472 -3.26 -48.61 -5.52
N ALA A 473 -4.44 -49.14 -5.86
CA ALA A 473 -5.34 -48.55 -6.87
C ALA A 473 -6.00 -47.23 -6.44
N VAL A 474 -6.06 -46.93 -5.14
CA VAL A 474 -6.75 -45.72 -4.65
C VAL A 474 -5.74 -44.60 -4.45
N HIS A 475 -5.95 -43.50 -5.16
CA HIS A 475 -5.02 -42.37 -5.16
C HIS A 475 -4.69 -41.86 -3.74
N LEU A 476 -3.45 -41.42 -3.52
CA LEU A 476 -2.97 -41.01 -2.19
C LEU A 476 -3.85 -39.92 -1.56
N ASN A 477 -4.18 -38.86 -2.31
CA ASN A 477 -5.01 -37.78 -1.81
C ASN A 477 -6.42 -38.25 -1.41
N MET A 478 -7.00 -39.22 -2.14
CA MET A 478 -8.29 -39.83 -1.78
C MET A 478 -8.19 -40.60 -0.45
N ARG A 479 -7.15 -41.44 -0.28
CA ARG A 479 -6.90 -42.16 0.98
C ARG A 479 -6.72 -41.19 2.15
N THR A 480 -5.96 -40.11 1.96
CA THR A 480 -5.75 -39.05 2.95
C THR A 480 -7.06 -38.35 3.30
N ALA A 481 -7.82 -37.88 2.32
CA ALA A 481 -9.08 -37.20 2.51
C ALA A 481 -10.11 -38.05 3.28
N MET A 482 -10.20 -39.35 2.97
CA MET A 482 -11.04 -40.31 3.70
C MET A 482 -10.61 -40.49 5.16
N ALA A 483 -9.30 -40.57 5.42
CA ALA A 483 -8.76 -40.67 6.79
C ALA A 483 -9.06 -39.41 7.63
N LEU A 484 -8.94 -38.23 7.03
CA LEU A 484 -9.27 -36.94 7.67
C LEU A 484 -10.76 -36.83 7.96
N TYR A 485 -11.62 -37.25 7.03
CA TYR A 485 -13.08 -37.27 7.23
C TYR A 485 -13.46 -38.22 8.36
N ALA A 486 -12.91 -39.43 8.37
CA ALA A 486 -13.10 -40.39 9.44
C ALA A 486 -12.61 -39.85 10.81
N ALA A 487 -11.60 -38.98 10.85
CA ALA A 487 -11.16 -38.31 12.07
C ALA A 487 -12.15 -37.29 12.62
N ILE A 488 -12.75 -36.46 11.77
CA ILE A 488 -13.82 -35.52 12.16
C ILE A 488 -15.00 -36.31 12.78
N VAL A 489 -15.46 -37.37 12.11
CA VAL A 489 -16.58 -38.19 12.60
C VAL A 489 -16.23 -38.93 13.91
N ASN A 490 -15.07 -39.59 13.99
CA ASN A 490 -14.69 -40.34 15.20
C ASN A 490 -14.33 -39.45 16.39
N HIS A 491 -13.93 -38.19 16.17
CA HIS A 491 -13.76 -37.21 17.24
C HIS A 491 -15.11 -36.73 17.82
N GLY A 492 -16.22 -37.09 17.16
CA GLY A 492 -17.58 -36.78 17.60
C GLY A 492 -18.02 -35.36 17.25
N VAL A 493 -17.49 -34.79 16.16
CA VAL A 493 -17.96 -33.51 15.63
C VAL A 493 -19.38 -33.67 15.07
N VAL A 494 -20.27 -32.73 15.37
CA VAL A 494 -21.68 -32.75 14.96
C VAL A 494 -22.02 -31.52 14.12
N TYR A 495 -22.73 -31.72 13.01
CA TYR A 495 -23.32 -30.60 12.25
C TYR A 495 -24.48 -29.99 13.03
N SER A 496 -24.41 -28.68 13.26
CA SER A 496 -25.46 -27.87 13.88
C SER A 496 -25.65 -26.63 13.03
N ARG A 497 -26.77 -26.56 12.30
CA ARG A 497 -27.10 -25.40 11.47
C ARG A 497 -27.35 -24.17 12.33
N ASP A 498 -26.69 -23.06 12.03
CA ASP A 498 -27.07 -21.75 12.55
C ASP A 498 -28.39 -21.29 11.89
N PRO A 499 -29.46 -20.98 12.65
CA PRO A 499 -30.72 -20.47 12.09
C PRO A 499 -30.59 -19.07 11.46
N ASP A 500 -29.59 -18.29 11.82
CA ASP A 500 -29.37 -16.90 11.37
C ASP A 500 -28.31 -16.80 10.25
N SER A 501 -27.79 -17.94 9.75
CA SER A 501 -26.73 -17.98 8.72
C SER A 501 -27.11 -17.15 7.47
N PRO A 502 -26.28 -16.16 7.08
CA PRO A 502 -26.57 -15.21 6.01
C PRO A 502 -26.45 -15.78 4.59
N PHE A 503 -26.23 -17.09 4.42
CA PHE A 503 -26.06 -17.71 3.10
C PHE A 503 -27.31 -17.67 2.20
N THR A 504 -28.48 -17.35 2.74
CA THR A 504 -29.68 -17.09 1.91
C THR A 504 -29.54 -15.79 1.12
N GLU A 505 -29.96 -15.76 -0.15
CA GLU A 505 -29.79 -14.59 -1.04
C GLU A 505 -30.33 -13.28 -0.42
N ALA A 506 -31.46 -13.36 0.29
CA ALA A 506 -32.08 -12.21 0.95
C ALA A 506 -31.26 -11.64 2.14
N LEU A 507 -30.40 -12.43 2.78
CA LEU A 507 -29.48 -11.98 3.84
C LEU A 507 -28.12 -11.56 3.25
N ARG A 508 -27.67 -12.19 2.16
CA ARG A 508 -26.48 -11.78 1.39
C ARG A 508 -26.60 -10.35 0.86
N GLU A 509 -27.74 -9.98 0.26
CA GLU A 509 -28.00 -8.61 -0.20
C GLU A 509 -27.96 -7.55 0.93
N GLN A 510 -28.17 -7.97 2.18
CA GLN A 510 -28.16 -7.09 3.35
C GLN A 510 -26.78 -7.01 4.03
N LEU A 511 -25.77 -7.75 3.55
CA LEU A 511 -24.43 -7.84 4.14
C LEU A 511 -24.46 -8.16 5.64
N VAL A 512 -25.29 -9.13 6.02
CA VAL A 512 -25.41 -9.60 7.40
C VAL A 512 -24.09 -10.27 7.85
N GLU A 513 -23.70 -9.97 9.10
CA GLU A 513 -22.47 -10.45 9.74
C GLU A 513 -22.60 -11.93 10.13
N ASP A 514 -21.58 -12.73 9.78
CA ASP A 514 -21.48 -14.17 10.06
C ASP A 514 -20.28 -14.48 10.97
N HIS A 515 -20.22 -15.71 11.52
CA HIS A 515 -19.24 -16.09 12.56
C HIS A 515 -18.57 -17.46 12.34
N ILE A 516 -17.71 -17.55 11.34
CA ILE A 516 -16.89 -18.75 11.09
C ILE A 516 -15.95 -19.03 12.27
N ARG A 517 -15.96 -20.23 12.84
CA ARG A 517 -14.99 -20.68 13.86
C ARG A 517 -13.70 -21.14 13.20
N PHE A 518 -12.57 -20.85 13.86
CA PHE A 518 -11.29 -21.38 13.42
C PHE A 518 -11.22 -22.91 13.64
N PRO A 519 -10.51 -23.68 12.79
CA PRO A 519 -10.45 -25.15 12.84
C PRO A 519 -10.24 -25.75 14.23
N VAL A 520 -9.35 -25.15 15.05
CA VAL A 520 -9.07 -25.61 16.42
C VAL A 520 -10.28 -25.43 17.34
N GLN A 521 -11.03 -24.34 17.20
CA GLN A 521 -12.25 -24.09 17.96
C GLN A 521 -13.35 -25.11 17.61
N THR A 522 -13.51 -25.45 16.33
CA THR A 522 -14.46 -26.48 15.87
C THR A 522 -14.09 -27.87 16.40
N LEU A 523 -12.78 -28.20 16.47
CA LEU A 523 -12.32 -29.43 17.12
C LEU A 523 -12.50 -29.42 18.65
N GLN A 524 -12.39 -28.27 19.31
CA GLN A 524 -12.61 -28.14 20.76
C GLN A 524 -14.10 -28.22 21.14
N SER A 525 -14.97 -27.51 20.41
CA SER A 525 -16.42 -27.49 20.62
C SER A 525 -17.10 -28.79 20.19
N ARG A 526 -16.53 -29.49 19.20
CA ARG A 526 -17.12 -30.64 18.50
C ARG A 526 -18.47 -30.34 17.86
N ALA A 527 -18.70 -29.09 17.48
CA ALA A 527 -19.88 -28.68 16.73
C ALA A 527 -19.55 -27.56 15.76
N GLY A 528 -20.23 -27.57 14.61
CA GLY A 528 -20.15 -26.51 13.61
C GLY A 528 -21.25 -26.61 12.56
N ASP A 529 -21.46 -25.54 11.82
CA ASP A 529 -22.36 -25.41 10.67
C ASP A 529 -21.66 -25.80 9.35
N CYS A 530 -22.06 -25.21 8.22
CA CYS A 530 -21.53 -25.53 6.89
C CYS A 530 -20.11 -24.99 6.71
N ASP A 531 -19.90 -23.75 7.09
CA ASP A 531 -18.66 -22.99 6.96
C ASP A 531 -17.63 -23.40 8.01
N ASP A 532 -18.02 -23.59 9.28
CA ASP A 532 -17.16 -24.17 10.33
C ASP A 532 -16.52 -25.50 9.88
N LEU A 533 -17.35 -26.42 9.35
CA LEU A 533 -16.92 -27.75 8.96
C LEU A 533 -16.13 -27.73 7.64
N SER A 534 -16.52 -26.86 6.70
CA SER A 534 -15.79 -26.65 5.45
C SER A 534 -14.39 -26.14 5.70
N VAL A 535 -14.26 -25.10 6.54
CA VAL A 535 -12.98 -24.51 6.93
C VAL A 535 -12.12 -25.53 7.70
N LEU A 536 -12.70 -26.26 8.65
CA LEU A 536 -11.99 -27.32 9.38
C LEU A 536 -11.41 -28.38 8.43
N TYR A 537 -12.23 -28.98 7.58
CA TYR A 537 -11.79 -30.07 6.71
C TYR A 537 -10.78 -29.60 5.64
N THR A 538 -11.02 -28.43 5.07
CA THR A 538 -10.11 -27.75 4.14
C THR A 538 -8.75 -27.45 4.79
N ALA A 539 -8.74 -26.96 6.04
CA ALA A 539 -7.52 -26.70 6.77
C ALA A 539 -6.77 -27.99 7.14
N MET A 540 -7.48 -29.08 7.46
CA MET A 540 -6.87 -30.40 7.68
C MET A 540 -6.22 -30.96 6.41
N LEU A 541 -6.82 -30.77 5.24
CA LEU A 541 -6.27 -31.18 3.94
C LEU A 541 -4.97 -30.43 3.63
N GLU A 542 -4.99 -29.09 3.70
CA GLU A 542 -3.82 -28.25 3.47
C GLU A 542 -2.71 -28.45 4.53
N ALA A 543 -3.07 -28.81 5.77
CA ALA A 543 -2.11 -29.13 6.84
C ALA A 543 -1.28 -30.39 6.54
N VAL A 544 -1.83 -31.35 5.78
CA VAL A 544 -1.11 -32.56 5.32
C VAL A 544 -0.68 -32.49 3.85
N GLY A 545 -0.77 -31.31 3.23
CA GLY A 545 -0.26 -31.03 1.89
C GLY A 545 -1.20 -31.36 0.72
N VAL A 546 -2.41 -31.83 0.98
CA VAL A 546 -3.43 -32.05 -0.08
C VAL A 546 -4.04 -30.70 -0.45
N PRO A 547 -3.96 -30.25 -1.72
CA PRO A 547 -4.54 -28.97 -2.12
C PRO A 547 -6.06 -29.00 -2.00
N ALA A 548 -6.63 -27.94 -1.45
CA ALA A 548 -8.06 -27.85 -1.16
C ALA A 548 -8.73 -26.62 -1.82
N ALA A 549 -10.04 -26.71 -1.96
CA ALA A 549 -10.90 -25.69 -2.54
C ALA A 549 -12.23 -25.62 -1.77
N PHE A 550 -12.88 -24.47 -1.81
CA PHE A 550 -14.30 -24.36 -1.46
C PHE A 550 -15.15 -24.46 -2.72
N VAL A 551 -16.31 -25.10 -2.56
CA VAL A 551 -17.41 -25.04 -3.51
C VAL A 551 -18.53 -24.26 -2.83
N THR A 552 -18.95 -23.15 -3.44
CA THR A 552 -20.09 -22.36 -2.95
C THR A 552 -21.28 -22.54 -3.89
N VAL A 553 -22.47 -22.62 -3.32
CA VAL A 553 -23.75 -22.69 -4.04
C VAL A 553 -24.76 -21.81 -3.29
N PRO A 554 -25.91 -21.43 -3.89
CA PRO A 554 -26.91 -20.63 -3.18
C PRO A 554 -27.33 -21.30 -1.87
N GLY A 555 -27.16 -20.60 -0.74
CA GLY A 555 -27.51 -21.12 0.58
C GLY A 555 -26.49 -22.05 1.25
N HIS A 556 -25.33 -22.37 0.63
CA HIS A 556 -24.43 -23.39 1.20
C HIS A 556 -22.96 -23.31 0.73
N ILE A 557 -22.05 -23.81 1.56
CA ILE A 557 -20.61 -23.97 1.27
C ILE A 557 -20.13 -25.35 1.72
N PHE A 558 -19.31 -26.00 0.89
CA PHE A 558 -18.65 -27.26 1.18
C PHE A 558 -17.23 -27.31 0.61
N ALA A 559 -16.48 -28.37 0.93
CA ALA A 559 -15.08 -28.52 0.54
C ALA A 559 -14.91 -29.35 -0.74
N ALA A 560 -13.78 -29.17 -1.41
CA ALA A 560 -13.27 -30.07 -2.42
C ALA A 560 -11.74 -30.24 -2.26
N PHE A 561 -11.20 -31.36 -2.73
CA PHE A 561 -9.75 -31.60 -2.70
C PHE A 561 -9.21 -32.11 -4.03
N SER A 562 -7.97 -31.74 -4.36
CA SER A 562 -7.32 -32.13 -5.60
C SER A 562 -6.83 -33.57 -5.53
N LEU A 563 -6.97 -34.30 -6.64
CA LEU A 563 -6.33 -35.59 -6.83
C LEU A 563 -4.89 -35.48 -7.36
N GLY A 564 -4.39 -34.29 -7.70
CA GLY A 564 -3.02 -34.11 -8.22
C GLY A 564 -2.78 -34.71 -9.61
N ILE A 565 -3.85 -35.14 -10.30
CA ILE A 565 -3.83 -35.81 -11.60
C ILE A 565 -4.86 -35.16 -12.55
N PRO A 566 -4.62 -35.20 -13.87
CA PRO A 566 -5.57 -34.69 -14.85
C PRO A 566 -6.84 -35.56 -14.96
N MET A 567 -7.94 -34.97 -15.42
CA MET A 567 -9.25 -35.62 -15.47
C MET A 567 -9.30 -36.90 -16.34
N ASN A 568 -8.51 -36.94 -17.42
CA ASN A 568 -8.36 -38.13 -18.28
C ASN A 568 -7.69 -39.31 -17.55
N GLU A 569 -6.84 -39.05 -16.56
CA GLU A 569 -6.22 -40.06 -15.72
C GLU A 569 -7.14 -40.47 -14.57
N ALA A 570 -7.80 -39.51 -13.91
CA ALA A 570 -8.80 -39.79 -12.87
C ALA A 570 -9.93 -40.72 -13.39
N SER A 571 -10.36 -40.53 -14.64
CA SER A 571 -11.35 -41.38 -15.33
C SER A 571 -10.93 -42.86 -15.47
N ARG A 572 -9.64 -43.19 -15.28
CA ARG A 572 -9.16 -44.59 -15.23
C ARG A 572 -9.41 -45.23 -13.86
N PHE A 573 -9.41 -44.45 -12.79
CA PHE A 573 -9.60 -44.92 -11.42
C PHE A 573 -11.08 -44.96 -11.02
N PHE A 574 -11.87 -43.97 -11.46
CA PHE A 574 -13.28 -43.84 -11.08
C PHE A 574 -14.21 -44.24 -12.22
N THR A 575 -15.25 -45.00 -11.90
CA THR A 575 -16.30 -45.46 -12.83
C THR A 575 -17.34 -44.38 -13.11
N THR A 576 -17.62 -43.48 -12.15
CA THR A 576 -18.51 -42.33 -12.32
C THR A 576 -17.71 -41.04 -12.51
N ALA A 577 -17.31 -40.74 -13.75
CA ALA A 577 -16.61 -39.50 -14.08
C ALA A 577 -17.38 -38.23 -13.64
N GLY A 578 -18.72 -38.27 -13.67
CA GLY A 578 -19.56 -37.16 -13.23
C GLY A 578 -19.45 -36.83 -11.73
N ASP A 579 -18.91 -37.72 -10.89
CA ASP A 579 -18.68 -37.45 -9.46
C ASP A 579 -17.40 -36.63 -9.20
N ILE A 580 -16.59 -36.37 -10.24
CA ILE A 580 -15.37 -35.58 -10.18
C ILE A 580 -15.61 -34.21 -10.82
N ILE A 581 -15.07 -33.16 -10.21
CA ILE A 581 -15.01 -31.81 -10.76
C ILE A 581 -13.73 -31.70 -11.60
N GLU A 582 -13.85 -31.30 -12.86
CA GLU A 582 -12.70 -30.86 -13.65
C GLU A 582 -12.55 -29.33 -13.50
N TYR A 583 -11.41 -28.89 -12.97
CA TYR A 583 -11.09 -27.48 -12.81
C TYR A 583 -9.62 -27.23 -13.12
N ASP A 584 -9.33 -26.27 -14.00
CA ASP A 584 -7.97 -25.95 -14.49
C ASP A 584 -7.21 -27.18 -15.06
N GLY A 585 -7.96 -28.12 -15.67
CA GLY A 585 -7.44 -29.39 -16.22
C GLY A 585 -7.15 -30.49 -15.19
N GLU A 586 -7.32 -30.19 -13.89
CA GLU A 586 -7.08 -31.10 -12.77
C GLU A 586 -8.39 -31.74 -12.28
N ALA A 587 -8.29 -32.95 -11.73
CA ALA A 587 -9.41 -33.67 -11.13
C ALA A 587 -9.57 -33.36 -9.62
N TRP A 588 -10.77 -32.91 -9.23
CA TRP A 588 -11.13 -32.52 -7.86
C TRP A 588 -12.32 -33.32 -7.34
N VAL A 589 -12.27 -33.71 -6.07
CA VAL A 589 -13.32 -34.47 -5.39
C VAL A 589 -14.08 -33.54 -4.45
N PRO A 590 -15.36 -33.22 -4.72
CA PRO A 590 -16.21 -32.48 -3.79
C PRO A 590 -16.62 -33.36 -2.62
N VAL A 591 -16.74 -32.79 -1.42
CA VAL A 591 -17.16 -33.48 -0.20
C VAL A 591 -18.16 -32.61 0.56
N GLU A 592 -19.41 -33.05 0.62
CA GLU A 592 -20.45 -32.47 1.47
C GLU A 592 -20.16 -32.77 2.94
N ILE A 593 -19.29 -31.96 3.55
CA ILE A 593 -18.76 -32.20 4.89
C ILE A 593 -19.83 -32.12 6.00
N THR A 594 -21.01 -31.54 5.74
CA THR A 594 -22.11 -31.54 6.71
C THR A 594 -22.78 -32.92 6.87
N ASP A 595 -22.62 -33.85 5.91
CA ASP A 595 -23.22 -35.18 5.94
C ASP A 595 -22.41 -36.21 6.76
N LEU A 596 -21.92 -35.80 7.93
CA LEU A 596 -21.07 -36.59 8.83
C LEU A 596 -21.68 -37.97 9.19
N SER A 597 -23.01 -38.09 9.16
CA SER A 597 -23.74 -39.34 9.42
C SER A 597 -23.72 -40.35 8.26
N GLY A 598 -23.49 -39.89 7.03
CA GLY A 598 -23.67 -40.67 5.80
C GLY A 598 -22.50 -41.54 5.37
N GLY A 599 -21.34 -41.40 6.01
CA GLY A 599 -20.06 -41.88 5.49
C GLY A 599 -19.49 -40.95 4.40
N PHE A 600 -18.19 -41.12 4.11
CA PHE A 600 -17.46 -40.29 3.15
C PHE A 600 -18.03 -40.43 1.74
N LEU A 601 -18.40 -41.63 1.32
CA LEU A 601 -18.90 -41.84 -0.05
C LEU A 601 -20.23 -41.15 -0.30
N ARG A 602 -21.10 -41.04 0.71
CA ARG A 602 -22.35 -40.30 0.61
C ARG A 602 -22.06 -38.81 0.55
N ALA A 603 -21.23 -38.28 1.46
CA ALA A 603 -20.77 -36.88 1.44
C ALA A 603 -20.18 -36.49 0.08
N TRP A 604 -19.33 -37.33 -0.52
CA TRP A 604 -18.81 -37.11 -1.87
C TRP A 604 -19.94 -37.08 -2.91
N SER A 605 -20.79 -38.11 -2.97
CA SER A 605 -21.88 -38.15 -3.96
C SER A 605 -22.87 -36.98 -3.85
N SER A 606 -23.14 -36.50 -2.63
CA SER A 606 -23.98 -35.34 -2.33
C SER A 606 -23.32 -34.03 -2.80
N GLY A 607 -22.03 -33.85 -2.53
CA GLY A 607 -21.27 -32.68 -3.01
C GLY A 607 -21.20 -32.64 -4.55
N ALA A 608 -20.96 -33.78 -5.18
CA ALA A 608 -20.95 -33.89 -6.64
C ALA A 608 -22.33 -33.66 -7.27
N ALA A 609 -23.42 -34.12 -6.64
CA ALA A 609 -24.78 -33.86 -7.10
C ALA A 609 -25.11 -32.36 -7.06
N GLN A 610 -24.77 -31.67 -5.96
CA GLN A 610 -24.94 -30.22 -5.82
C GLN A 610 -24.10 -29.44 -6.83
N TRP A 611 -22.82 -29.78 -6.99
CA TRP A 611 -21.97 -29.18 -8.02
C TRP A 611 -22.60 -29.30 -9.41
N ARG A 612 -22.96 -30.52 -9.85
CA ARG A 612 -23.56 -30.73 -11.17
C ARG A 612 -24.84 -29.92 -11.38
N GLN A 613 -25.67 -29.79 -10.36
CA GLN A 613 -26.90 -29.00 -10.42
C GLN A 613 -26.57 -27.51 -10.60
N TYR A 614 -25.89 -26.91 -9.62
CA TYR A 614 -25.70 -25.45 -9.59
C TYR A 614 -24.67 -24.96 -10.63
N SER A 615 -23.72 -25.79 -11.07
CA SER A 615 -22.86 -25.44 -12.22
C SER A 615 -23.63 -25.41 -13.54
N ALA A 616 -24.64 -26.26 -13.72
CA ALA A 616 -25.51 -26.21 -14.91
C ALA A 616 -26.42 -24.98 -14.90
N GLU A 617 -26.76 -24.47 -13.72
CA GLU A 617 -27.51 -23.21 -13.51
C GLU A 617 -26.61 -21.96 -13.57
N GLY A 618 -25.29 -22.11 -13.51
CA GLY A 618 -24.33 -21.00 -13.48
C GLY A 618 -24.21 -20.30 -12.11
N SER A 619 -24.71 -20.93 -11.05
CA SER A 619 -24.79 -20.41 -9.68
C SER A 619 -23.78 -21.03 -8.70
N ALA A 620 -22.97 -22.00 -9.15
CA ALA A 620 -21.88 -22.57 -8.35
C ALA A 620 -20.56 -21.78 -8.49
N GLY A 621 -19.93 -21.48 -7.35
CA GLY A 621 -18.56 -20.98 -7.24
C GLY A 621 -17.56 -22.10 -6.95
N PHE A 622 -16.33 -21.95 -7.45
CA PHE A 622 -15.21 -22.84 -7.14
C PHE A 622 -13.97 -22.01 -6.80
N ILE A 623 -13.46 -22.15 -5.58
CA ILE A 623 -12.43 -21.28 -5.01
C ILE A 623 -11.27 -22.14 -4.53
N ARG A 624 -10.16 -22.19 -5.28
CA ARG A 624 -8.91 -22.79 -4.78
C ARG A 624 -8.38 -21.95 -3.62
N VAL A 625 -8.15 -22.60 -2.48
CA VAL A 625 -7.74 -21.94 -1.22
C VAL A 625 -6.42 -21.19 -1.40
N ARG A 626 -5.46 -21.81 -2.10
CA ARG A 626 -4.13 -21.25 -2.36
C ARG A 626 -4.16 -20.01 -3.26
N ASP A 627 -5.18 -19.87 -4.12
CA ASP A 627 -5.38 -18.66 -4.92
C ASP A 627 -6.06 -17.58 -4.07
N ALA A 628 -7.07 -17.94 -3.29
CA ALA A 628 -7.75 -17.03 -2.37
C ALA A 628 -6.78 -16.42 -1.32
N TRP A 629 -5.82 -17.19 -0.82
CA TRP A 629 -4.76 -16.71 0.08
C TRP A 629 -3.87 -15.60 -0.48
N GLN A 630 -3.86 -15.36 -1.80
CA GLN A 630 -3.14 -14.23 -2.38
C GLN A 630 -3.80 -12.88 -2.05
N LEU A 631 -5.10 -12.87 -1.74
CA LEU A 631 -5.87 -11.69 -1.38
C LEU A 631 -6.36 -11.74 0.09
N PHE A 632 -6.72 -12.93 0.58
CA PHE A 632 -7.16 -13.19 1.95
C PHE A 632 -6.25 -14.23 2.62
N PRO A 633 -5.01 -13.86 3.03
CA PRO A 633 -4.09 -14.77 3.69
C PRO A 633 -4.69 -15.38 4.97
N PRO A 634 -4.27 -16.60 5.35
CA PRO A 634 -4.82 -17.28 6.53
C PRO A 634 -4.44 -16.53 7.80
N ALA A 635 -5.43 -16.28 8.65
CA ALA A 635 -5.28 -15.63 9.94
C ALA A 635 -4.29 -16.39 10.84
N ALA A 636 -3.70 -15.67 11.80
CA ALA A 636 -2.93 -16.30 12.87
C ALA A 636 -3.83 -17.22 13.72
N ASP A 637 -3.30 -18.36 14.17
CA ASP A 637 -4.00 -19.24 15.11
C ASP A 637 -3.83 -18.73 16.55
N VAL A 638 -4.74 -17.85 16.96
CA VAL A 638 -4.73 -17.23 18.30
C VAL A 638 -5.36 -18.14 19.35
N VAL A 639 -5.96 -19.27 18.93
CA VAL A 639 -6.47 -20.33 19.82
C VAL A 639 -5.47 -21.49 19.89
N SER A 640 -4.17 -21.19 19.72
CA SER A 640 -3.06 -22.11 20.03
C SER A 640 -2.93 -22.36 21.54
N THR A 641 -3.95 -22.98 22.13
CA THR A 641 -3.87 -23.61 23.45
C THR A 641 -2.77 -24.66 23.45
N THR A 642 -2.04 -24.81 24.54
CA THR A 642 -1.08 -25.92 24.75
C THR A 642 -1.73 -27.31 24.83
N ALA A 643 -3.04 -27.42 24.64
CA ALA A 643 -3.78 -28.67 24.62
C ALA A 643 -3.58 -29.40 23.27
N VAL A 644 -2.92 -30.55 23.32
CA VAL A 644 -2.81 -31.46 22.16
C VAL A 644 -4.16 -32.12 21.92
N ILE A 645 -4.70 -31.97 20.70
CA ILE A 645 -5.91 -32.67 20.26
C ILE A 645 -5.47 -33.91 19.47
N GLU A 646 -5.59 -35.09 20.07
CA GLU A 646 -5.22 -36.35 19.42
C GLU A 646 -6.36 -36.89 18.53
N ALA A 647 -6.02 -37.40 17.34
CA ALA A 647 -6.97 -38.12 16.50
C ALA A 647 -7.33 -39.48 17.13
N PRO A 648 -8.62 -39.85 17.25
CA PRO A 648 -9.01 -41.12 17.84
C PRO A 648 -8.47 -42.35 17.10
N ARG A 649 -8.10 -43.40 17.82
CA ARG A 649 -7.64 -44.67 17.20
C ARG A 649 -8.73 -45.36 16.37
N ALA A 650 -10.01 -45.15 16.71
CA ALA A 650 -11.17 -45.68 16.00
C ALA A 650 -11.28 -45.18 14.54
N VAL A 651 -10.56 -44.11 14.18
CA VAL A 651 -10.40 -43.64 12.79
C VAL A 651 -10.01 -44.76 11.84
N ARG A 652 -9.13 -45.68 12.26
CA ARG A 652 -8.66 -46.78 11.41
C ARG A 652 -9.80 -47.69 10.96
N ASP A 653 -10.73 -48.03 11.85
CA ASP A 653 -11.80 -48.98 11.53
C ASP A 653 -12.86 -48.37 10.61
N HIS A 654 -13.21 -47.09 10.84
CA HIS A 654 -14.10 -46.31 9.97
C HIS A 654 -13.46 -46.04 8.60
N TYR A 655 -12.19 -45.62 8.56
CA TYR A 655 -11.45 -45.49 7.29
C TYR A 655 -11.43 -46.82 6.52
N LEU A 656 -11.18 -47.95 7.21
CA LEU A 656 -11.20 -49.27 6.58
C LEU A 656 -12.60 -49.71 6.12
N SER A 657 -13.70 -49.29 6.76
CA SER A 657 -15.05 -49.58 6.24
C SER A 657 -15.33 -48.80 4.96
N GLU A 658 -15.06 -47.49 4.97
CA GLU A 658 -15.27 -46.62 3.79
C GLU A 658 -14.37 -47.04 2.61
N MET A 659 -13.11 -47.41 2.87
CA MET A 659 -12.21 -47.93 1.83
C MET A 659 -12.74 -49.21 1.18
N ARG A 660 -13.31 -50.14 1.95
CA ARG A 660 -13.93 -51.35 1.38
C ARG A 660 -15.15 -51.01 0.52
N LEU A 661 -15.95 -50.02 0.93
CA LEU A 661 -17.09 -49.55 0.13
C LEU A 661 -16.62 -48.89 -1.17
N LEU A 662 -15.57 -48.06 -1.13
CA LEU A 662 -14.99 -47.41 -2.32
C LEU A 662 -14.44 -48.46 -3.30
N VAL A 663 -13.62 -49.39 -2.79
CA VAL A 663 -13.06 -50.50 -3.56
C VAL A 663 -14.18 -51.30 -4.22
N SER A 664 -15.23 -51.66 -3.48
CA SER A 664 -16.39 -52.37 -4.02
C SER A 664 -17.08 -51.56 -5.15
N ARG A 665 -17.33 -50.27 -4.92
CA ARG A 665 -17.99 -49.37 -5.88
C ARG A 665 -17.24 -49.26 -7.21
N GLU A 666 -15.91 -49.10 -7.16
CA GLU A 666 -15.10 -48.90 -8.38
C GLU A 666 -14.67 -50.20 -9.07
N MET A 667 -14.42 -51.26 -8.30
CA MET A 667 -13.91 -52.52 -8.81
C MET A 667 -15.02 -53.47 -9.30
N GLU A 668 -16.11 -53.63 -8.55
CA GLU A 668 -17.09 -54.70 -8.79
C GLU A 668 -17.77 -54.63 -10.17
N PRO A 669 -18.12 -53.44 -10.73
CA PRO A 669 -18.62 -53.34 -12.11
C PRO A 669 -17.61 -53.87 -13.14
N ARG A 670 -16.31 -53.61 -12.95
CA ARG A 670 -15.23 -54.07 -13.83
C ARG A 670 -15.00 -55.58 -13.67
N ALA A 671 -15.00 -56.06 -12.43
CA ALA A 671 -14.86 -57.48 -12.11
C ALA A 671 -16.06 -58.31 -12.62
N GLN A 672 -17.27 -57.73 -12.66
CA GLN A 672 -18.45 -58.36 -13.26
C GLN A 672 -18.27 -58.60 -14.77
N VAL A 673 -17.84 -57.59 -15.53
CA VAL A 673 -17.59 -57.74 -16.99
C VAL A 673 -16.57 -58.84 -17.28
N LEU A 674 -15.48 -58.92 -16.50
CA LEU A 674 -14.47 -59.97 -16.66
C LEU A 674 -14.99 -61.36 -16.26
N ARG A 675 -15.80 -61.48 -15.19
CA ARG A 675 -16.46 -62.74 -14.80
C ARG A 675 -17.47 -63.21 -15.86
N GLU A 676 -18.18 -62.31 -16.52
CA GLU A 676 -19.11 -62.64 -17.62
C GLU A 676 -18.40 -63.09 -18.90
N ARG A 677 -17.19 -62.58 -19.16
CA ARG A 677 -16.32 -63.12 -20.21
C ARG A 677 -15.84 -64.53 -19.83
N LEU A 678 -15.39 -64.75 -18.60
CA LEU A 678 -14.95 -66.07 -18.11
C LEU A 678 -16.08 -67.10 -18.05
N SER A 679 -17.34 -66.71 -17.81
CA SER A 679 -18.46 -67.67 -17.84
C SER A 679 -18.74 -68.20 -19.25
N ARG A 680 -18.43 -67.40 -20.28
CA ARG A 680 -18.50 -67.80 -21.70
C ARG A 680 -17.25 -68.58 -22.14
N SER A 681 -16.09 -68.29 -21.56
CA SER A 681 -14.80 -68.94 -21.86
C SER A 681 -14.00 -69.30 -20.60
N PRO A 682 -14.33 -70.39 -19.87
CA PRO A 682 -13.74 -70.70 -18.56
C PRO A 682 -12.23 -71.03 -18.55
N ARG A 683 -11.62 -71.18 -19.73
CA ARG A 683 -10.18 -71.42 -19.93
C ARG A 683 -9.43 -70.22 -20.53
N ASP A 684 -10.07 -69.06 -20.64
CA ASP A 684 -9.43 -67.83 -21.09
C ASP A 684 -8.42 -67.35 -20.03
N VAL A 685 -7.14 -67.58 -20.32
CA VAL A 685 -6.01 -67.22 -19.47
C VAL A 685 -5.83 -65.70 -19.39
N VAL A 686 -6.08 -64.98 -20.48
CA VAL A 686 -5.94 -63.52 -20.60
C VAL A 686 -7.01 -62.81 -19.77
N THR A 687 -8.29 -63.15 -19.94
CA THR A 687 -9.35 -62.56 -19.09
C THR A 687 -9.16 -62.90 -17.61
N ARG A 688 -8.63 -64.10 -17.29
CA ARG A 688 -8.34 -64.50 -15.90
C ARG A 688 -7.13 -63.75 -15.32
N ASN A 689 -6.11 -63.48 -16.13
CA ASN A 689 -4.97 -62.62 -15.78
C ASN A 689 -5.46 -61.21 -15.43
N ARG A 690 -6.23 -60.57 -16.32
CA ARG A 690 -6.80 -59.23 -16.12
C ARG A 690 -7.68 -59.13 -14.88
N LEU A 691 -8.51 -60.15 -14.61
CA LEU A 691 -9.31 -60.21 -13.39
C LEU A 691 -8.43 -60.28 -12.13
N ALA A 692 -7.30 -60.97 -12.21
CA ALA A 692 -6.36 -61.04 -11.11
C ALA A 692 -5.58 -59.73 -10.90
N VAL A 693 -5.13 -59.08 -11.99
CA VAL A 693 -4.52 -57.75 -11.95
C VAL A 693 -5.48 -56.74 -11.32
N LEU A 694 -6.75 -56.76 -11.72
CA LEU A 694 -7.80 -55.95 -11.11
C LEU A 694 -7.91 -56.20 -9.60
N TYR A 695 -8.02 -57.46 -9.17
CA TYR A 695 -8.05 -57.80 -7.74
C TYR A 695 -6.79 -57.35 -7.00
N ALA A 696 -5.59 -57.56 -7.57
CA ALA A 696 -4.33 -57.22 -6.92
C ALA A 696 -4.17 -55.70 -6.74
N ARG A 697 -4.49 -54.90 -7.77
CA ARG A 697 -4.47 -53.44 -7.71
C ARG A 697 -5.37 -52.90 -6.58
N TYR A 698 -6.54 -53.50 -6.37
CA TYR A 698 -7.48 -53.14 -5.31
C TYR A 698 -7.18 -53.83 -3.95
N GLY A 699 -6.00 -54.43 -3.77
CA GLY A 699 -5.57 -55.02 -2.49
C GLY A 699 -6.22 -56.37 -2.14
N LEU A 700 -6.96 -56.98 -3.07
CA LEU A 700 -7.60 -58.29 -2.92
C LEU A 700 -6.64 -59.41 -3.31
N ILE A 701 -5.46 -59.39 -2.69
CA ILE A 701 -4.27 -60.20 -3.06
C ILE A 701 -4.58 -61.70 -3.11
N ASP A 702 -5.35 -62.23 -2.15
CA ASP A 702 -5.74 -63.65 -2.14
C ASP A 702 -6.69 -64.03 -3.29
N GLN A 703 -7.54 -63.10 -3.75
CA GLN A 703 -8.40 -63.33 -4.91
C GLN A 703 -7.56 -63.33 -6.19
N ALA A 704 -6.59 -62.41 -6.30
CA ALA A 704 -5.65 -62.36 -7.41
C ALA A 704 -4.82 -63.66 -7.51
N GLU A 705 -4.21 -64.12 -6.42
CA GLU A 705 -3.40 -65.35 -6.40
C GLU A 705 -4.22 -66.57 -6.87
N ARG A 706 -5.48 -66.68 -6.44
CA ARG A 706 -6.38 -67.76 -6.87
C ARG A 706 -6.66 -67.71 -8.38
N GLN A 707 -6.91 -66.53 -8.94
CA GLN A 707 -7.13 -66.40 -10.38
C GLN A 707 -5.85 -66.71 -11.17
N LEU A 708 -4.68 -66.22 -10.76
CA LEU A 708 -3.41 -66.46 -11.48
C LEU A 708 -3.01 -67.95 -11.44
N ARG A 709 -3.15 -68.60 -10.28
CA ARG A 709 -2.93 -70.06 -10.17
C ARG A 709 -3.89 -70.86 -11.04
N GLU A 710 -5.15 -70.45 -11.15
CA GLU A 710 -6.15 -71.08 -12.03
C GLU A 710 -5.87 -70.80 -13.52
N ALA A 711 -5.33 -69.63 -13.87
CA ALA A 711 -4.90 -69.28 -15.22
C ALA A 711 -3.78 -70.22 -15.70
N LEU A 712 -2.77 -70.42 -14.85
CA LEU A 712 -1.61 -71.26 -15.13
C LEU A 712 -1.86 -72.79 -15.06
N ARG A 713 -3.06 -73.25 -14.66
CA ARG A 713 -3.40 -74.69 -14.71
C ARG A 713 -3.46 -75.25 -16.14
N SER A 714 -3.74 -74.39 -17.13
CA SER A 714 -3.92 -74.81 -18.52
C SER A 714 -2.61 -74.82 -19.32
N GLY A 715 -1.52 -74.30 -18.77
CA GLY A 715 -0.22 -74.14 -19.42
C GLY A 715 0.53 -72.92 -18.88
N PHE A 716 1.81 -72.80 -19.25
CA PHE A 716 2.59 -71.59 -18.97
C PHE A 716 2.06 -70.41 -19.80
N HIS A 717 2.00 -69.23 -19.20
CA HIS A 717 1.67 -67.98 -19.86
C HIS A 717 2.44 -66.85 -19.16
N THR A 718 3.27 -66.14 -19.93
CA THR A 718 4.27 -65.18 -19.42
C THR A 718 3.64 -64.14 -18.49
N ASP A 719 2.64 -63.39 -18.96
CA ASP A 719 1.99 -62.33 -18.16
C ASP A 719 1.40 -62.84 -16.84
N ALA A 720 0.68 -63.96 -16.87
CA ALA A 720 0.10 -64.57 -15.68
C ALA A 720 1.15 -65.13 -14.71
N ALA A 721 2.30 -65.59 -15.22
CA ALA A 721 3.42 -66.03 -14.38
C ALA A 721 4.14 -64.85 -13.72
N VAL A 722 4.36 -63.75 -14.45
CA VAL A 722 4.90 -62.49 -13.90
C VAL A 722 3.93 -61.88 -12.88
N ASN A 723 2.64 -61.82 -13.18
CA ASN A 723 1.65 -61.28 -12.27
C ASN A 723 1.44 -62.16 -11.02
N LEU A 724 1.63 -63.49 -11.12
CA LEU A 724 1.70 -64.35 -9.94
C LEU A 724 2.93 -64.01 -9.09
N ALA A 725 4.10 -63.83 -9.71
CA ALA A 725 5.32 -63.41 -9.01
C ALA A 725 5.17 -62.01 -8.34
N ASN A 726 4.49 -61.06 -9.00
CA ASN A 726 4.11 -59.76 -8.43
C ASN A 726 3.23 -59.94 -7.18
N VAL A 727 2.20 -60.80 -7.24
CA VAL A 727 1.31 -61.10 -6.10
C VAL A 727 2.07 -61.77 -4.95
N LEU A 728 2.97 -62.72 -5.24
CA LEU A 728 3.84 -63.35 -4.24
C LEU A 728 4.76 -62.33 -3.57
N TYR A 729 5.31 -61.38 -4.33
CA TYR A 729 6.14 -60.31 -3.80
C TYR A 729 5.35 -59.41 -2.83
N LEU A 730 4.12 -59.00 -3.18
CA LEU A 730 3.24 -58.22 -2.30
C LEU A 730 2.86 -58.98 -1.01
N GLN A 731 2.71 -60.31 -1.07
CA GLN A 731 2.52 -61.14 0.13
C GLN A 731 3.78 -61.28 1.01
N GLY A 732 4.89 -60.59 0.69
CA GLY A 732 6.17 -60.74 1.38
C GLY A 732 6.90 -62.07 1.08
N ARG A 733 6.39 -62.88 0.15
CA ARG A 733 6.93 -64.21 -0.21
C ARG A 733 8.05 -64.06 -1.24
N HIS A 734 9.02 -63.19 -0.97
CA HIS A 734 10.03 -62.72 -1.91
C HIS A 734 10.88 -63.85 -2.53
N ALA A 735 11.14 -64.93 -1.80
CA ALA A 735 11.86 -66.10 -2.33
C ALA A 735 11.04 -66.87 -3.38
N GLU A 736 9.73 -67.06 -3.17
CA GLU A 736 8.83 -67.69 -4.14
C GLU A 736 8.57 -66.78 -5.34
N ALA A 737 8.50 -65.47 -5.12
CA ALA A 737 8.45 -64.46 -6.18
C ALA A 737 9.70 -64.54 -7.06
N ALA A 738 10.90 -64.52 -6.47
CA ALA A 738 12.18 -64.65 -7.18
C ALA A 738 12.23 -65.91 -8.06
N GLU A 739 11.84 -67.06 -7.53
CA GLU A 739 11.85 -68.32 -8.32
C GLU A 739 10.79 -68.33 -9.44
N SER A 740 9.66 -67.65 -9.22
CA SER A 740 8.64 -67.45 -10.25
C SER A 740 9.14 -66.53 -11.38
N TYR A 741 9.82 -65.43 -11.05
CA TYR A 741 10.48 -64.58 -12.06
C TYR A 741 11.63 -65.29 -12.78
N ARG A 742 12.46 -66.09 -12.08
CA ARG A 742 13.48 -66.94 -12.74
C ARG A 742 12.85 -67.92 -13.72
N THR A 743 11.67 -68.46 -13.39
CA THR A 743 10.93 -69.34 -14.31
C THR A 743 10.48 -68.60 -15.57
N VAL A 744 10.00 -67.36 -15.45
CA VAL A 744 9.72 -66.50 -16.62
C VAL A 744 11.00 -66.25 -17.44
N LEU A 745 12.09 -65.87 -16.78
CA LEU A 745 13.37 -65.56 -17.44
C LEU A 745 14.10 -66.79 -18.04
N ARG A 746 13.64 -68.02 -17.78
CA ARG A 746 14.08 -69.23 -18.49
C ARG A 746 13.43 -69.35 -19.86
N GLU A 747 12.18 -68.93 -19.99
CA GLU A 747 11.45 -68.92 -21.26
C GLU A 747 11.73 -67.63 -22.06
N GLU A 748 11.80 -66.48 -21.37
CA GLU A 748 12.01 -65.15 -21.96
C GLU A 748 13.14 -64.37 -21.25
N PRO A 749 14.43 -64.59 -21.63
CA PRO A 749 15.58 -64.07 -20.90
C PRO A 749 15.73 -62.54 -20.81
N SER A 750 15.03 -61.80 -21.67
CA SER A 750 15.05 -60.32 -21.74
C SER A 750 13.74 -59.67 -21.23
N HIS A 751 12.83 -60.43 -20.62
CA HIS A 751 11.53 -59.91 -20.19
C HIS A 751 11.65 -58.85 -19.08
N GLY A 752 11.56 -57.56 -19.45
CA GLY A 752 11.81 -56.40 -18.58
C GLY A 752 11.10 -56.46 -17.22
N PRO A 753 9.77 -56.61 -17.15
CA PRO A 753 9.05 -56.71 -15.88
C PRO A 753 9.52 -57.88 -14.98
N ALA A 754 10.03 -58.97 -15.57
CA ALA A 754 10.55 -60.10 -14.80
C ALA A 754 11.98 -59.86 -14.29
N LEU A 755 12.82 -59.16 -15.07
CA LEU A 755 14.14 -58.68 -14.61
C LEU A 755 13.98 -57.71 -13.42
N LEU A 756 13.04 -56.75 -13.53
CA LEU A 756 12.70 -55.80 -12.47
C LEU A 756 12.19 -56.52 -11.22
N GLY A 757 11.21 -57.40 -11.37
CA GLY A 757 10.61 -58.15 -10.27
C GLY A 757 11.61 -59.05 -9.54
N LEU A 758 12.48 -59.74 -10.29
CA LEU A 758 13.55 -60.56 -9.71
C LEU A 758 14.57 -59.68 -8.95
N SER A 759 15.01 -58.57 -9.54
CA SER A 759 15.92 -57.63 -8.89
C SER A 759 15.36 -57.14 -7.55
N ARG A 760 14.12 -56.64 -7.53
CA ARG A 760 13.43 -56.21 -6.29
C ARG A 760 13.30 -57.33 -5.27
N SER A 761 12.93 -58.54 -5.72
CA SER A 761 12.82 -59.71 -4.85
C SER A 761 14.15 -60.09 -4.19
N LEU A 762 15.27 -59.94 -4.89
CA LEU A 762 16.60 -60.22 -4.36
C LEU A 762 17.09 -59.13 -3.40
N PHE A 763 16.80 -57.85 -3.68
CA PHE A 763 17.04 -56.77 -2.72
C PHE A 763 16.25 -56.98 -1.42
N ALA A 764 14.97 -57.34 -1.50
CA ALA A 764 14.13 -57.65 -0.33
C ALA A 764 14.63 -58.87 0.47
N GLN A 765 15.26 -59.85 -0.19
CA GLN A 765 15.92 -60.99 0.44
C GLN A 765 17.32 -60.68 1.04
N GLY A 766 17.83 -59.45 0.87
CA GLY A 766 19.17 -59.10 1.34
C GLY A 766 20.32 -59.62 0.46
N SER A 767 20.06 -59.85 -0.83
CA SER A 767 21.04 -60.27 -1.84
C SER A 767 21.31 -59.15 -2.87
N PRO A 768 21.87 -58.00 -2.45
CA PRO A 768 21.98 -56.79 -3.29
C PRO A 768 22.89 -56.96 -4.50
N THR A 769 23.91 -57.83 -4.45
CA THR A 769 24.82 -58.09 -5.57
C THR A 769 24.13 -58.86 -6.70
N GLU A 770 23.34 -59.89 -6.38
CA GLU A 770 22.51 -60.58 -7.38
C GLU A 770 21.42 -59.63 -7.90
N GLY A 771 20.74 -58.90 -7.00
CA GLY A 771 19.70 -57.93 -7.35
C GLY A 771 20.20 -56.81 -8.29
N GLY A 772 21.37 -56.25 -8.01
CA GLY A 772 22.05 -55.26 -8.87
C GLY A 772 22.39 -55.82 -10.24
N SER A 773 22.87 -57.06 -10.33
CA SER A 773 23.19 -57.71 -11.61
C SER A 773 21.96 -57.88 -12.53
N TYR A 774 20.78 -58.18 -11.98
CA TYR A 774 19.52 -58.23 -12.73
C TYR A 774 19.00 -56.83 -13.08
N TYR A 775 19.26 -55.82 -12.24
CA TYR A 775 18.93 -54.43 -12.57
C TYR A 775 19.82 -53.87 -13.69
N ALA A 776 21.12 -54.19 -13.70
CA ALA A 776 22.04 -53.84 -14.78
C ALA A 776 21.62 -54.51 -16.11
N ARG A 777 21.08 -55.74 -16.07
CA ARG A 777 20.44 -56.37 -17.23
C ARG A 777 19.16 -55.64 -17.65
N LEU A 778 18.32 -55.22 -16.70
CA LEU A 778 17.15 -54.39 -17.04
C LEU A 778 17.57 -53.10 -17.76
N GLN A 779 18.64 -52.45 -17.31
CA GLN A 779 19.19 -51.25 -17.97
C GLN A 779 19.67 -51.48 -19.41
N SER A 780 20.08 -52.70 -19.78
CA SER A 780 20.48 -53.03 -21.16
C SER A 780 19.32 -53.50 -22.04
N GLU A 781 18.37 -54.27 -21.48
CA GLU A 781 17.25 -54.86 -22.22
C GLU A 781 16.03 -53.92 -22.34
N ASP A 782 15.71 -53.17 -21.28
CA ASP A 782 14.63 -52.17 -21.25
C ASP A 782 15.06 -50.91 -20.47
N PRO A 783 15.81 -50.00 -21.12
CA PRO A 783 16.28 -48.77 -20.49
C PRO A 783 15.15 -47.84 -20.02
N ALA A 784 13.98 -47.90 -20.67
CA ALA A 784 12.84 -47.03 -20.37
C ALA A 784 12.12 -47.48 -19.10
N LEU A 785 11.97 -48.79 -18.89
CA LEU A 785 11.50 -49.34 -17.62
C LEU A 785 12.56 -49.18 -16.52
N ALA A 786 13.83 -49.43 -16.81
CA ALA A 786 14.91 -49.23 -15.85
C ALA A 786 14.92 -47.80 -15.27
N ALA A 787 14.79 -46.78 -16.12
CA ALA A 787 14.80 -45.38 -15.70
C ALA A 787 13.71 -45.04 -14.66
N GLN A 788 12.55 -45.70 -14.70
CA GLN A 788 11.47 -45.51 -13.73
C GLN A 788 11.83 -46.03 -12.32
N PHE A 789 12.78 -46.97 -12.22
CA PHE A 789 13.20 -47.63 -10.98
C PHE A 789 14.67 -47.33 -10.63
N ALA A 790 15.18 -46.15 -11.04
CA ALA A 790 16.57 -45.72 -10.86
C ALA A 790 17.13 -45.82 -9.42
N TYR A 791 16.27 -45.80 -8.39
CA TYR A 791 16.66 -45.99 -6.99
C TYR A 791 17.31 -47.36 -6.71
N LEU A 792 17.01 -48.39 -7.52
CA LEU A 792 17.61 -49.72 -7.37
C LEU A 792 19.12 -49.74 -7.66
N ALA A 793 19.62 -48.82 -8.51
CA ALA A 793 21.06 -48.65 -8.72
C ALA A 793 21.79 -48.17 -7.45
N ALA A 794 21.14 -47.31 -6.65
CA ALA A 794 21.71 -46.85 -5.38
C ALA A 794 21.64 -47.93 -4.29
N ALA A 795 20.62 -48.79 -4.32
CA ALA A 795 20.42 -49.88 -3.36
C ALA A 795 21.53 -50.95 -3.40
N GLU A 796 22.26 -51.08 -4.51
CA GLU A 796 23.43 -51.98 -4.61
C GLU A 796 24.62 -51.51 -3.75
N THR A 797 24.81 -50.19 -3.61
CA THR A 797 25.97 -49.61 -2.90
C THR A 797 25.70 -49.31 -1.42
N ALA A 798 24.44 -49.22 -1.01
CA ALA A 798 24.05 -48.92 0.36
C ALA A 798 23.91 -50.20 1.21
N THR A 799 24.84 -50.44 2.14
CA THR A 799 24.74 -51.50 3.17
C THR A 799 23.69 -51.20 4.27
N ALA A 800 22.72 -50.33 3.98
CA ALA A 800 21.68 -49.88 4.91
C ALA A 800 20.28 -50.11 4.32
N ARG A 801 19.50 -50.94 5.04
CA ARG A 801 18.08 -51.29 4.84
C ARG A 801 17.29 -50.32 3.94
N ALA A 802 16.92 -50.79 2.75
CA ALA A 802 15.96 -50.14 1.86
C ALA A 802 14.52 -50.25 2.42
N SER A 803 14.23 -49.55 3.52
CA SER A 803 12.96 -49.65 4.25
C SER A 803 12.18 -48.33 4.31
N ASN A 804 12.31 -47.46 3.30
CA ASN A 804 11.70 -46.12 3.35
C ASN A 804 11.37 -45.45 1.99
N HIS A 805 11.03 -46.22 0.95
CA HIS A 805 10.30 -45.67 -0.20
C HIS A 805 8.87 -46.24 -0.25
N ARG A 806 7.95 -45.44 0.30
CA ARG A 806 6.50 -45.65 0.21
C ARG A 806 6.01 -45.18 -1.16
N ASP A 807 5.98 -46.11 -2.09
CA ASP A 807 4.98 -46.27 -3.15
C ASP A 807 5.59 -47.26 -4.16
N GLU A 808 5.52 -48.54 -3.81
CA GLU A 808 6.02 -49.63 -4.63
C GLU A 808 5.11 -49.83 -5.85
N VAL A 809 5.35 -49.02 -6.90
CA VAL A 809 4.69 -49.17 -8.19
C VAL A 809 4.96 -50.59 -8.70
N MET A 810 3.90 -51.39 -8.83
CA MET A 810 3.95 -52.74 -9.40
C MET A 810 3.63 -52.67 -10.88
N VAL A 811 4.47 -53.34 -11.67
CA VAL A 811 4.34 -53.42 -13.13
C VAL A 811 3.53 -54.66 -13.46
N TRP A 812 2.24 -54.48 -13.74
CA TRP A 812 1.34 -55.56 -14.15
C TRP A 812 1.41 -55.77 -15.66
N CYS A 813 1.45 -57.02 -16.08
CA CYS A 813 1.44 -57.39 -17.50
C CYS A 813 0.00 -57.65 -17.99
N ASP A 814 -0.35 -57.19 -19.19
CA ASP A 814 -1.70 -57.33 -19.79
C ASP A 814 -2.82 -56.73 -18.88
N GLU A 815 -2.83 -55.40 -18.73
CA GLU A 815 -3.82 -54.67 -17.91
C GLU A 815 -5.18 -54.39 -18.60
N GLU A 816 -5.24 -54.31 -19.94
CA GLU A 816 -6.38 -53.77 -20.73
C GLU A 816 -7.26 -54.82 -21.41
#